data_AF-A0A1B3BA29-F1
#
_entry.id   AF-A0A1B3BA29-F1
#
_cell.length_a   1.000
_cell.length_b   1.000
_cell.length_c   1.000
_cell.angle_alpha   90.00
_cell.angle_beta   90.00
_cell.angle_gamma   90.00
#
_symmetry.space_group_name_H-M   'P 1'
#
loop_
_entity.id
_entity.type
_entity.pdbx_description
1 polymer ?
#
loop_
_entity_poly.entity_id
_entity_poly.type
_entity_poly.pdbx_seq_one_letter_code
_entity_poly.pdbx_strand_id
1 'polypeptide(L)'
;MSIVRQLNKPSVWFALIGLTLLALHFWWQPSHVKQLGAELLHRYSLTMSFDAANEDIVTRTYLPLTNDRQEVINESLQSGTLEFTNDESLIGRQGIWKGFSTTPIRYNAIISSREQKYEIDPELDIPTDYPPHLKRWLEPTEFIQVNDPRILELWMNIQPKERKLLSTLEAIHDYTYNEIEGAPFKGTTDAITTMILKRASCNGKSRLFAALARLNGIPTRLVGGVILETTKKKTSHQWVEAYIQGHWVPFDPLNDYFAQIPHHYLELYIDDQALFSHTRNINFDYIFDIKREHIAAPLLRFDNDEGAFFNAASLLAKIGIENKTAGIFLLFPFVAFLISFARNVLGVKTFGIFMPMLVSAACIYTGFWMGLGGFVGVLLTAWLGQLFFDRHKLLKIPRLAAIITLNTMLFIAIFMVLGDQTPLQMGMMTLFPVVIISFIAERLSNMTQDNNWRELFITSLGSVVMISLCYLAFSSITLQSFFALYPESLLLVMAAQIFIGQWTGLRISEYLRFKKINTQNNTLGINKRNRDYVYQLNERKLLQLAIDKIETKKVLLQQGVPVPQTLDMCDSFRDLDDFVEHLRDFKSFVVKPNRGSQGNGILVIVNNDDGTFVTASGKRLSLMDIRYHVSEIITGNFAQDGAPDTAYIEPLLIEHHRISEIANLGLSDIRVILCNQEIISCMLRVPTKLSEGKANLHQGAIGLSVDIETGLTAKCSFKGKQLDKHPDSGSQLLGHQIPFWNKIKEIAQNAQKAIPLGYIGVDICIDEKLGPMVLEVNGRPGLEIQNVQHKGFSGEMETARDRI
;
A
#
# COMPACT_ATOMS: atom_id res chain seq x y z
N MET A 1 5.19 17.69 -39.96
CA MET A 1 4.94 18.55 -38.77
C MET A 1 4.25 17.81 -37.61
N SER A 2 3.21 17.00 -37.84
CA SER A 2 2.51 16.21 -36.80
C SER A 2 3.41 15.21 -36.05
N ILE A 3 4.23 14.43 -36.77
CA ILE A 3 5.14 13.43 -36.19
C ILE A 3 6.23 14.11 -35.33
N VAL A 4 6.80 15.22 -35.80
CA VAL A 4 7.81 16.01 -35.07
C VAL A 4 7.25 16.59 -33.76
N ARG A 5 6.00 17.06 -33.76
CA ARG A 5 5.31 17.51 -32.53
C ARG A 5 5.01 16.36 -31.56
N GLN A 6 4.72 15.16 -32.05
CA GLN A 6 4.54 13.98 -31.21
C GLN A 6 5.87 13.50 -30.61
N LEU A 7 6.97 13.56 -31.36
CA LEU A 7 8.32 13.21 -30.91
C LEU A 7 8.87 14.17 -29.83
N ASN A 8 8.45 15.44 -29.83
CA ASN A 8 8.87 16.41 -28.81
C ASN A 8 8.16 16.30 -27.45
N LYS A 9 7.29 15.30 -27.25
CA LYS A 9 6.65 15.10 -25.95
C LYS A 9 7.64 14.47 -24.96
N PRO A 10 7.74 14.98 -23.71
CA PRO A 10 8.63 14.41 -22.70
C PRO A 10 8.41 12.91 -22.45
N SER A 11 7.15 12.46 -22.50
CA SER A 11 6.82 11.03 -22.36
C SER A 11 7.45 10.16 -23.45
N VAL A 12 7.55 10.65 -24.68
CA VAL A 12 8.16 9.90 -25.79
C VAL A 12 9.68 9.82 -25.61
N TRP A 13 10.33 10.91 -25.18
CA TRP A 13 11.76 10.92 -24.87
C TRP A 13 12.11 9.94 -23.74
N PHE A 14 11.38 9.97 -22.63
CA PHE A 14 11.62 9.02 -21.53
C PHE A 14 11.35 7.58 -21.94
N ALA A 15 10.33 7.33 -22.78
CA ALA A 15 10.07 6.00 -23.31
C ALA A 15 11.19 5.52 -24.24
N LEU A 16 11.68 6.37 -25.16
CA LEU A 16 12.77 6.02 -26.08
C LEU A 16 14.08 5.78 -25.33
N ILE A 17 14.45 6.65 -24.40
CA ILE A 17 15.66 6.50 -23.58
C ILE A 17 15.55 5.23 -22.74
N GLY A 18 14.42 5.03 -22.06
CA GLY A 18 14.18 3.84 -21.24
C GLY A 18 14.24 2.54 -22.05
N LEU A 19 13.59 2.48 -23.22
CA LEU A 19 13.61 1.31 -24.09
C LEU A 19 15.01 1.03 -24.66
N THR A 20 15.76 2.09 -25.00
CA THR A 20 17.12 1.94 -25.53
C THR A 20 18.07 1.40 -24.45
N LEU A 21 18.02 1.95 -23.23
CA LEU A 21 18.81 1.47 -22.10
C LEU A 21 18.44 0.03 -21.74
N LEU A 22 17.15 -0.28 -21.69
CA LEU A 22 16.67 -1.63 -21.40
C LEU A 22 17.15 -2.64 -22.46
N ALA A 23 17.08 -2.28 -23.75
CA ALA A 23 17.57 -3.13 -24.84
C ALA A 23 19.09 -3.35 -24.77
N LEU A 24 19.87 -2.30 -24.46
CA LEU A 24 21.31 -2.41 -24.24
C LEU A 24 21.64 -3.32 -23.05
N HIS A 25 20.88 -3.22 -21.96
CA HIS A 25 21.04 -4.07 -20.78
C HIS A 25 20.75 -5.54 -21.12
N PHE A 26 19.62 -5.82 -21.78
CA PHE A 26 19.29 -7.18 -22.22
C PHE A 26 20.36 -7.78 -23.15
N TRP A 27 20.95 -6.96 -24.03
CA TRP A 27 22.02 -7.40 -24.91
C TRP A 27 23.31 -7.72 -24.16
N TRP A 28 23.65 -6.94 -23.12
CA TRP A 28 24.86 -7.13 -22.34
C TRP A 28 24.73 -8.28 -21.32
N GLN A 29 23.58 -8.46 -20.68
CA GLN A 29 23.36 -9.47 -19.64
C GLN A 29 22.07 -10.29 -19.85
N PRO A 30 22.04 -11.18 -20.87
CA PRO A 30 20.87 -12.00 -21.16
C PRO A 30 20.55 -13.05 -20.07
N SER A 31 21.52 -13.41 -19.22
CA SER A 31 21.35 -14.36 -18.12
C SER A 31 20.42 -13.85 -17.00
N HIS A 32 20.28 -12.53 -16.83
CA HIS A 32 19.41 -11.91 -15.83
C HIS A 32 17.93 -12.30 -15.97
N VAL A 33 17.47 -12.64 -17.17
CA VAL A 33 16.09 -13.12 -17.39
C VAL A 33 15.81 -14.38 -16.58
N LYS A 34 16.80 -15.28 -16.44
CA LYS A 34 16.65 -16.51 -15.66
C LYS A 34 16.59 -16.26 -14.15
N GLN A 35 17.02 -15.08 -13.70
CA GLN A 35 17.02 -14.65 -12.30
C GLN A 35 15.73 -13.89 -11.91
N LEU A 36 14.77 -13.71 -12.82
CA LEU A 36 13.46 -13.08 -12.53
C LEU A 36 12.52 -14.02 -11.75
N GLY A 37 12.79 -15.33 -11.77
CA GLY A 37 12.02 -16.34 -11.05
C GLY A 37 12.25 -16.27 -9.55
N ALA A 38 11.24 -16.68 -8.78
CA ALA A 38 11.41 -16.85 -7.34
C ALA A 38 12.35 -18.02 -7.07
N GLU A 39 13.38 -17.78 -6.26
CA GLU A 39 14.21 -18.84 -5.72
C GLU A 39 13.67 -19.26 -4.36
N LEU A 40 13.63 -20.58 -4.12
CA LEU A 40 13.25 -21.11 -2.82
C LEU A 40 14.45 -21.02 -1.88
N LEU A 41 14.36 -20.14 -0.88
CA LEU A 41 15.39 -20.00 0.15
C LEU A 41 14.83 -20.49 1.49
N HIS A 42 15.74 -20.94 2.35
CA HIS A 42 15.41 -21.34 3.71
C HIS A 42 16.11 -20.40 4.69
N ARG A 43 15.32 -19.73 5.52
CA ARG A 43 15.83 -19.08 6.73
C ARG A 43 16.06 -20.16 7.77
N TYR A 44 17.32 -20.42 8.06
CA TYR A 44 17.78 -21.32 9.12
C TYR A 44 18.12 -20.49 10.36
N SER A 45 17.40 -20.71 11.46
CA SER A 45 17.72 -20.10 12.75
C SER A 45 18.03 -21.19 13.76
N LEU A 46 19.22 -21.16 14.35
CA LEU A 46 19.61 -21.98 15.50
C LEU A 46 19.66 -21.08 16.74
N THR A 47 18.84 -21.42 17.73
CA THR A 47 18.91 -20.80 19.06
C THR A 47 19.43 -21.82 20.06
N MET A 48 20.48 -21.48 20.78
CA MET A 48 21.05 -22.28 21.87
C MET A 48 20.93 -21.51 23.18
N SER A 49 20.31 -22.11 24.18
CA SER A 49 20.12 -21.56 25.52
C SER A 49 20.85 -22.43 26.54
N PHE A 50 21.36 -21.78 27.57
CA PHE A 50 22.10 -22.42 28.64
C PHE A 50 21.78 -21.75 29.97
N ASP A 51 21.70 -22.56 31.02
CA ASP A 51 21.67 -22.09 32.40
C ASP A 51 22.91 -22.65 33.11
N ALA A 52 23.89 -21.76 33.32
CA ALA A 52 25.14 -22.04 33.99
C ALA A 52 25.24 -21.06 35.15
N ALA A 53 25.15 -21.57 36.38
CA ALA A 53 25.06 -20.80 37.63
C ALA A 53 26.34 -20.00 37.95
N ASN A 54 26.68 -19.02 37.10
CA ASN A 54 27.89 -18.20 37.10
C ASN A 54 29.20 -18.90 36.72
N GLU A 55 29.15 -19.96 35.90
CA GLU A 55 30.33 -20.62 35.34
C GLU A 55 30.56 -20.21 33.87
N ASP A 56 31.83 -20.22 33.45
CA ASP A 56 32.18 -20.06 32.03
C ASP A 56 31.68 -21.26 31.23
N ILE A 57 30.98 -20.97 30.14
CA ILE A 57 30.49 -21.99 29.22
C ILE A 57 31.39 -22.10 28.00
N VAL A 58 31.52 -23.32 27.50
CA VAL A 58 32.12 -23.62 26.21
C VAL A 58 31.11 -24.46 25.45
N THR A 59 30.55 -23.89 24.38
CA THR A 59 29.58 -24.57 23.50
C THR A 59 30.14 -24.63 22.09
N ARG A 60 29.97 -25.79 21.44
CA ARG A 60 30.41 -26.06 20.08
C ARG A 60 29.28 -26.66 19.26
N THR A 61 29.16 -26.24 18.00
CA THR A 61 28.29 -26.88 17.01
C THR A 61 28.81 -26.63 15.60
N TYR A 62 28.23 -27.32 14.62
CA TYR A 62 28.56 -27.13 13.21
C TYR A 62 27.62 -26.11 12.57
N LEU A 63 28.21 -25.15 11.87
CA LEU A 63 27.52 -24.10 11.15
C LEU A 63 27.48 -24.42 9.64
N PRO A 64 26.47 -23.92 8.92
CA PRO A 64 26.41 -24.06 7.46
C PRO A 64 27.68 -23.56 6.77
N LEU A 65 28.09 -24.28 5.73
CA LEU A 65 29.20 -23.93 4.85
C LEU A 65 28.73 -24.02 3.39
N THR A 66 29.22 -23.11 2.54
CA THR A 66 28.95 -23.15 1.10
C THR A 66 29.73 -24.29 0.44
N ASN A 67 29.06 -25.11 -0.37
CA ASN A 67 29.63 -26.21 -1.13
C ASN A 67 28.90 -26.37 -2.48
N ASP A 68 29.16 -27.46 -3.21
CA ASP A 68 28.58 -27.69 -4.55
C ASP A 68 27.03 -27.77 -4.56
N ARG A 69 26.40 -28.09 -3.42
CA ARG A 69 24.94 -28.25 -3.31
C ARG A 69 24.23 -27.16 -2.53
N GLN A 70 24.92 -26.45 -1.64
CA GLN A 70 24.32 -25.42 -0.79
C GLN A 70 25.16 -24.15 -0.75
N GLU A 71 24.48 -23.01 -0.64
CA GLU A 71 25.09 -21.68 -0.58
C GLU A 71 24.55 -20.93 0.64
N VAL A 72 25.47 -20.43 1.47
CA VAL A 72 25.16 -19.51 2.57
C VAL A 72 25.16 -18.09 2.02
N ILE A 73 23.97 -17.54 1.78
CA ILE A 73 23.80 -16.22 1.13
C ILE A 73 24.11 -15.09 2.11
N ASN A 74 23.61 -15.21 3.34
CA ASN A 74 23.80 -14.24 4.40
C ASN A 74 23.74 -14.96 5.74
N GLU A 75 24.55 -14.52 6.71
CA GLU A 75 24.54 -15.02 8.07
C GLU A 75 24.64 -13.88 9.09
N SER A 76 24.00 -14.06 10.25
CA SER A 76 24.09 -13.14 11.37
C SER A 76 24.20 -13.93 12.66
N LEU A 77 25.09 -13.49 13.55
CA LEU A 77 25.33 -14.11 14.85
C LEU A 77 25.07 -13.11 15.97
N GLN A 78 24.30 -13.54 16.97
CA GLN A 78 24.11 -12.83 18.22
C GLN A 78 24.49 -13.77 19.36
N SER A 79 25.57 -13.45 20.08
CA SER A 79 26.09 -14.29 21.16
C SER A 79 26.30 -13.55 22.49
N GLY A 80 25.76 -12.33 22.61
CA GLY A 80 25.92 -11.50 23.81
C GLY A 80 27.39 -11.20 24.09
N THR A 81 27.85 -11.58 25.28
CA THR A 81 29.23 -11.40 25.75
C THR A 81 30.18 -12.57 25.45
N LEU A 82 29.69 -13.64 24.82
CA LEU A 82 30.51 -14.81 24.50
C LEU A 82 31.48 -14.51 23.35
N GLU A 83 32.73 -14.91 23.53
CA GLU A 83 33.74 -14.89 22.49
C GLU A 83 33.43 -15.99 21.45
N PHE A 84 33.32 -15.60 20.18
CA PHE A 84 33.07 -16.52 19.08
C PHE A 84 34.35 -16.77 18.28
N THR A 85 34.65 -18.04 18.04
CA THR A 85 35.71 -18.50 17.13
C THR A 85 35.14 -19.56 16.20
N ASN A 86 35.59 -19.61 14.94
CA ASN A 86 35.27 -20.67 14.00
C ASN A 86 36.52 -21.43 13.59
N ASP A 87 36.37 -22.74 13.41
CA ASP A 87 37.40 -23.63 12.88
C ASP A 87 36.83 -24.40 11.68
N GLU A 88 37.51 -24.34 10.54
CA GLU A 88 37.09 -24.99 9.30
C GLU A 88 38.01 -26.17 9.02
N SER A 89 37.42 -27.36 8.97
CA SER A 89 38.13 -28.61 8.74
C SER A 89 37.42 -29.44 7.66
N LEU A 90 38.01 -30.57 7.29
CA LEU A 90 37.38 -31.53 6.38
C LEU A 90 36.06 -32.10 6.93
N ILE A 91 35.84 -32.02 8.25
CA ILE A 91 34.60 -32.45 8.92
C ILE A 91 33.50 -31.39 8.76
N GLY A 92 33.84 -30.12 8.61
CA GLY A 92 32.88 -29.01 8.53
C GLY A 92 33.36 -27.76 9.26
N ARG A 93 32.51 -26.73 9.29
CA ARG A 93 32.75 -25.45 9.98
C ARG A 93 32.21 -25.51 11.40
N GLN A 94 33.09 -25.58 12.40
CA GLN A 94 32.70 -25.62 13.80
C GLN A 94 32.70 -24.21 14.40
N GLY A 95 31.57 -23.78 14.94
CA GLY A 95 31.45 -22.59 15.76
C GLY A 95 31.73 -22.92 17.22
N ILE A 96 32.54 -22.11 17.89
CA ILE A 96 32.94 -22.29 19.29
C ILE A 96 32.66 -20.98 20.03
N TRP A 97 31.84 -21.05 21.08
CA TRP A 97 31.52 -19.93 21.96
C TRP A 97 32.09 -20.17 23.35
N LYS A 98 32.80 -19.17 23.89
CA LYS A 98 33.46 -19.26 25.20
C LYS A 98 33.14 -18.04 26.08
N GLY A 99 33.01 -18.28 27.38
CA GLY A 99 32.90 -17.24 28.42
C GLY A 99 31.56 -17.28 29.16
N PHE A 100 31.20 -16.18 29.81
CA PHE A 100 29.98 -16.04 30.58
C PHE A 100 28.91 -15.24 29.82
N SER A 101 27.68 -15.73 29.79
CA SER A 101 26.50 -15.02 29.26
C SER A 101 25.22 -15.60 29.89
N THR A 102 24.18 -14.78 30.00
CA THR A 102 22.81 -15.22 30.32
C THR A 102 21.89 -15.12 29.11
N THR A 103 22.41 -14.62 27.99
CA THR A 103 21.68 -14.45 26.73
C THR A 103 21.90 -15.67 25.82
N PRO A 104 20.85 -16.19 25.18
CA PRO A 104 20.99 -17.32 24.27
C PRO A 104 21.79 -16.93 23.03
N ILE A 105 22.56 -17.88 22.48
CA ILE A 105 23.21 -17.73 21.19
C ILE A 105 22.16 -17.89 20.10
N ARG A 106 22.09 -16.94 19.17
CA ARG A 106 21.25 -17.02 17.97
C ARG A 106 22.11 -16.89 16.72
N TYR A 107 22.10 -17.94 15.91
CA TYR A 107 22.69 -17.96 14.59
C TYR A 107 21.57 -18.00 13.56
N ASN A 108 21.52 -17.02 12.66
CA ASN A 108 20.59 -17.01 11.53
C ASN A 108 21.37 -17.06 10.22
N ALA A 109 20.92 -17.87 9.28
CA ALA A 109 21.43 -17.90 7.92
C ALA A 109 20.31 -18.01 6.90
N ILE A 110 20.53 -17.46 5.70
CA ILE A 110 19.71 -17.69 4.52
C ILE A 110 20.45 -18.68 3.63
N ILE A 111 19.82 -19.84 3.42
CA ILE A 111 20.40 -20.96 2.68
C ILE A 111 19.66 -21.13 1.36
N SER A 112 20.42 -21.19 0.26
CA SER A 112 19.97 -21.79 -0.99
C SER A 112 20.56 -23.19 -1.09
N SER A 113 19.77 -24.17 -1.49
CA SER A 113 20.22 -25.56 -1.61
C SER A 113 19.56 -26.24 -2.79
N ARG A 114 20.30 -27.12 -3.45
CA ARG A 114 19.93 -27.76 -4.71
C ARG A 114 19.76 -29.26 -4.52
N GLU A 115 18.84 -29.83 -5.28
CA GLU A 115 18.68 -31.27 -5.38
C GLU A 115 19.83 -31.86 -6.20
N GLN A 116 20.34 -33.01 -5.78
CA GLN A 116 21.29 -33.80 -6.55
C GLN A 116 20.76 -35.22 -6.70
N LYS A 117 20.83 -35.74 -7.92
CA LYS A 117 20.44 -37.10 -8.26
C LYS A 117 21.53 -37.70 -9.13
N TYR A 118 21.92 -38.93 -8.81
CA TYR A 118 22.95 -39.68 -9.51
C TYR A 118 22.32 -40.90 -10.16
N GLU A 119 22.76 -41.22 -11.37
CA GLU A 119 22.44 -42.47 -12.05
C GLU A 119 23.67 -43.38 -11.92
N ILE A 120 23.47 -44.57 -11.34
CA ILE A 120 24.54 -45.54 -11.12
C ILE A 120 24.42 -46.62 -12.21
N ASP A 121 25.50 -46.86 -12.94
CA ASP A 121 25.56 -47.89 -13.99
C ASP A 121 25.37 -49.31 -13.38
N PRO A 122 24.37 -50.10 -13.83
CA PRO A 122 24.14 -51.46 -13.34
C PRO A 122 25.32 -52.42 -13.53
N GLU A 123 26.16 -52.19 -14.54
CA GLU A 123 27.27 -53.10 -14.88
C GLU A 123 28.52 -52.87 -14.03
N LEU A 124 28.52 -51.83 -13.19
CA LEU A 124 29.70 -51.41 -12.44
C LEU A 124 30.11 -52.45 -11.39
N ASP A 125 31.37 -52.89 -11.47
CA ASP A 125 31.99 -53.73 -10.45
C ASP A 125 32.44 -52.90 -9.25
N ILE A 126 32.52 -53.53 -8.07
CA ILE A 126 33.09 -52.92 -6.87
C ILE A 126 34.62 -52.85 -7.05
N PRO A 127 35.24 -51.65 -6.99
CA PRO A 127 36.69 -51.51 -7.08
C PRO A 127 37.44 -52.32 -6.02
N THR A 128 38.55 -52.94 -6.41
CA THR A 128 39.40 -53.73 -5.50
C THR A 128 40.44 -52.91 -4.76
N ASP A 129 40.73 -51.68 -5.23
CA ASP A 129 41.70 -50.78 -4.59
C ASP A 129 41.21 -49.33 -4.67
N TYR A 130 41.58 -48.56 -3.64
CA TYR A 130 41.23 -47.15 -3.51
C TYR A 130 42.45 -46.32 -3.09
N PRO A 131 42.54 -45.05 -3.55
CA PRO A 131 43.54 -44.10 -3.08
C PRO A 131 43.66 -44.05 -1.54
N PRO A 132 44.87 -43.81 -0.99
CA PRO A 132 45.12 -43.84 0.47
C PRO A 132 44.17 -42.97 1.30
N HIS A 133 43.75 -41.82 0.78
CA HIS A 133 42.84 -40.90 1.49
C HIS A 133 41.41 -41.45 1.67
N LEU A 134 41.02 -42.46 0.88
CA LEU A 134 39.71 -43.10 0.99
C LEU A 134 39.70 -44.32 1.92
N LYS A 135 40.87 -44.89 2.24
CA LYS A 135 40.97 -46.11 3.06
C LYS A 135 40.35 -45.94 4.45
N ARG A 136 40.42 -44.73 5.04
CA ARG A 136 39.75 -44.42 6.31
C ARG A 136 38.24 -44.67 6.29
N TRP A 137 37.60 -44.58 5.13
CA TRP A 137 36.15 -44.75 4.97
C TRP A 137 35.75 -46.21 4.74
N LEU A 138 36.70 -47.14 4.77
CA LEU A 138 36.50 -48.59 4.79
C LEU A 138 36.71 -49.18 6.19
N GLU A 139 37.43 -48.48 7.06
CA GLU A 139 37.79 -48.95 8.39
C GLU A 139 36.59 -48.97 9.35
N PRO A 140 36.56 -49.90 10.33
CA PRO A 140 35.56 -49.90 11.38
C PRO A 140 35.77 -48.73 12.35
N THR A 141 34.68 -48.26 12.96
CA THR A 141 34.69 -47.32 14.09
C THR A 141 33.98 -47.92 15.29
N GLU A 142 34.01 -47.24 16.43
CA GLU A 142 33.31 -47.68 17.65
C GLU A 142 31.83 -48.00 17.39
N PHE A 143 31.15 -47.20 16.56
CA PHE A 143 29.72 -47.34 16.26
C PHE A 143 29.40 -47.95 14.88
N ILE A 144 30.42 -48.21 14.05
CA ILE A 144 30.32 -48.83 12.72
C ILE A 144 31.21 -50.08 12.72
N GLN A 145 30.69 -51.16 13.29
CA GLN A 145 31.47 -52.38 13.57
C GLN A 145 31.54 -53.33 12.36
N VAL A 146 32.26 -52.91 11.31
CA VAL A 146 32.41 -53.63 10.04
C VAL A 146 32.88 -55.09 10.22
N ASN A 147 33.81 -55.33 11.15
CA ASN A 147 34.46 -56.62 11.35
C ASN A 147 33.71 -57.56 12.31
N ASP A 148 32.52 -57.19 12.79
CA ASP A 148 31.74 -58.05 13.68
C ASP A 148 31.16 -59.25 12.90
N PRO A 149 31.34 -60.49 13.38
CA PRO A 149 30.84 -61.69 12.69
C PRO A 149 29.34 -61.65 12.35
N ARG A 150 28.53 -60.95 13.16
CA ARG A 150 27.08 -60.85 12.94
C ARG A 150 26.71 -59.96 11.76
N ILE A 151 27.52 -58.93 11.46
CA ILE A 151 27.33 -58.09 10.27
C ILE A 151 27.64 -58.90 9.00
N LEU A 152 28.67 -59.75 9.05
CA LEU A 152 28.96 -60.70 7.98
C LEU A 152 27.84 -61.73 7.79
N GLU A 153 27.32 -62.30 8.87
CA GLU A 153 26.18 -63.22 8.82
C GLU A 153 24.93 -62.56 8.22
N LEU A 154 24.62 -61.33 8.63
CA LEU A 154 23.54 -60.55 8.03
C LEU A 154 23.76 -60.37 6.53
N TRP A 155 24.97 -59.94 6.13
CA TRP A 155 25.29 -59.74 4.71
C TRP A 155 25.09 -61.03 3.90
N MET A 156 25.52 -62.18 4.42
CA MET A 156 25.35 -63.47 3.73
C MET A 156 23.89 -63.83 3.46
N ASN A 157 22.95 -63.33 4.28
CA ASN A 157 21.52 -63.56 4.14
C ASN A 157 20.83 -62.60 3.16
N ILE A 158 21.34 -61.37 3.00
CA ILE A 158 20.70 -60.32 2.19
C ILE A 158 21.40 -60.05 0.85
N GLN A 159 22.58 -60.62 0.63
CA GLN A 159 23.37 -60.36 -0.57
C GLN A 159 22.61 -60.73 -1.87
N PRO A 160 22.77 -59.95 -2.94
CA PRO A 160 22.17 -60.26 -4.25
C PRO A 160 22.85 -61.46 -4.91
N LYS A 161 22.15 -62.10 -5.86
CA LYS A 161 22.70 -63.23 -6.63
C LYS A 161 23.92 -62.85 -7.47
N GLU A 162 23.91 -61.63 -8.02
CA GLU A 162 25.02 -61.05 -8.76
C GLU A 162 25.54 -59.85 -7.98
N ARG A 163 26.84 -59.88 -7.65
CA ARG A 163 27.49 -58.89 -6.78
C ARG A 163 28.11 -57.77 -7.60
N LYS A 164 27.26 -56.90 -8.13
CA LYS A 164 27.63 -55.61 -8.73
C LYS A 164 27.51 -54.49 -7.70
N LEU A 165 28.06 -53.31 -7.99
CA LEU A 165 27.99 -52.17 -7.09
C LEU A 165 26.53 -51.76 -6.83
N LEU A 166 25.74 -51.59 -7.90
CA LEU A 166 24.35 -51.17 -7.80
C LEU A 166 23.53 -52.18 -7.01
N SER A 167 23.55 -53.47 -7.38
CA SER A 167 22.78 -54.51 -6.71
C SER A 167 23.17 -54.69 -5.24
N THR A 168 24.44 -54.43 -4.90
CA THR A 168 24.93 -54.45 -3.52
C THR A 168 24.35 -53.29 -2.72
N LEU A 169 24.39 -52.06 -3.26
CA LEU A 169 23.82 -50.88 -2.61
C LEU A 169 22.30 -50.96 -2.48
N GLU A 170 21.59 -51.49 -3.49
CA GLU A 170 20.15 -51.75 -3.45
C GLU A 170 19.80 -52.72 -2.32
N ALA A 171 20.49 -53.86 -2.21
CA ALA A 171 20.25 -54.82 -1.13
C ALA A 171 20.47 -54.22 0.27
N ILE A 172 21.51 -53.39 0.43
CA ILE A 172 21.80 -52.72 1.70
C ILE A 172 20.73 -51.67 2.01
N HIS A 173 20.37 -50.85 1.03
CA HIS A 173 19.35 -49.82 1.16
C HIS A 173 17.99 -50.43 1.50
N ASP A 174 17.55 -51.42 0.72
CA ASP A 174 16.28 -52.11 0.90
C ASP A 174 16.17 -52.76 2.27
N TYR A 175 17.24 -53.42 2.74
CA TYR A 175 17.26 -53.99 4.09
C TYR A 175 17.16 -52.90 5.17
N THR A 176 18.00 -51.87 5.09
CA THR A 176 18.04 -50.81 6.11
C THR A 176 16.78 -49.93 6.11
N TYR A 177 16.08 -49.81 4.98
CA TYR A 177 14.82 -49.09 4.86
C TYR A 177 13.63 -49.97 5.31
N ASN A 178 13.44 -51.15 4.72
CA ASN A 178 12.25 -51.97 4.89
C ASN A 178 12.27 -52.85 6.16
N GLU A 179 13.42 -53.42 6.54
CA GLU A 179 13.52 -54.41 7.63
C GLU A 179 13.84 -53.79 8.99
N ILE A 180 14.30 -52.53 9.00
CA ILE A 180 14.58 -51.78 10.23
C ILE A 180 13.47 -50.74 10.43
N GLU A 181 12.70 -50.85 11.52
CA GLU A 181 11.68 -49.87 11.85
C GLU A 181 12.33 -48.52 12.22
N GLY A 182 11.89 -47.43 11.58
CA GLY A 182 12.31 -46.08 11.93
C GLY A 182 11.60 -45.59 13.20
N ALA A 183 12.35 -45.33 14.28
CA ALA A 183 11.75 -44.84 15.53
C ALA A 183 12.68 -43.89 16.32
N PRO A 184 12.11 -42.96 17.11
CA PRO A 184 12.90 -42.16 18.05
C PRO A 184 13.51 -43.07 19.11
N PHE A 185 14.83 -43.24 19.08
CA PHE A 185 15.53 -44.11 20.01
C PHE A 185 16.31 -43.29 21.05
N LYS A 186 16.10 -43.58 22.34
CA LYS A 186 16.83 -42.95 23.45
C LYS A 186 17.95 -43.90 23.89
N GLY A 187 19.14 -43.73 23.33
CA GLY A 187 20.34 -44.53 23.61
C GLY A 187 21.34 -44.48 22.46
N THR A 188 22.53 -45.03 22.66
CA THR A 188 23.52 -45.19 21.57
C THR A 188 23.02 -46.22 20.57
N THR A 189 22.88 -45.81 19.30
CA THR A 189 22.45 -46.68 18.20
C THR A 189 23.63 -46.98 17.28
N ASP A 190 24.42 -48.00 17.59
CA ASP A 190 25.46 -48.50 16.69
C ASP A 190 24.89 -49.48 15.64
N ALA A 191 25.74 -49.91 14.70
CA ALA A 191 25.33 -50.80 13.61
C ALA A 191 24.77 -52.14 14.13
N ILE A 192 25.45 -52.75 15.11
CA ILE A 192 25.05 -54.05 15.68
C ILE A 192 23.73 -53.94 16.44
N THR A 193 23.59 -52.93 17.29
CA THR A 193 22.38 -52.68 18.09
C THR A 193 21.20 -52.44 17.16
N THR A 194 21.40 -51.67 16.09
CA THR A 194 20.37 -51.43 15.05
C THR A 194 19.92 -52.74 14.41
N MET A 195 20.86 -53.60 14.02
CA MET A 195 20.57 -54.90 13.44
C MET A 195 19.79 -55.80 14.41
N ILE A 196 20.21 -55.90 15.67
CA ILE A 196 19.58 -56.78 16.67
C ILE A 196 18.18 -56.31 17.02
N LEU A 197 18.01 -55.02 17.27
CA LEU A 197 16.73 -54.46 17.69
C LEU A 197 15.73 -54.32 16.53
N LYS A 198 16.21 -54.41 15.28
CA LYS A 198 15.43 -54.13 14.07
C LYS A 198 14.67 -52.79 14.12
N ARG A 199 15.20 -51.84 14.90
CA ARG A 199 14.57 -50.56 15.18
C ARG A 199 15.62 -49.52 15.53
N ALA A 200 15.63 -48.40 14.81
CA ALA A 200 16.62 -47.34 15.04
C ALA A 200 16.16 -45.96 14.55
N SER A 201 16.85 -44.93 15.03
CA SER A 201 16.81 -43.58 14.45
C SER A 201 17.64 -43.49 13.16
N CYS A 202 17.61 -42.32 12.49
CA CYS A 202 18.44 -42.04 11.31
C CYS A 202 19.91 -42.44 11.52
N ASN A 203 20.52 -42.08 12.65
CA ASN A 203 21.91 -42.42 12.94
C ASN A 203 22.17 -43.93 12.93
N GLY A 204 21.31 -44.72 13.58
CA GLY A 204 21.50 -46.18 13.65
C GLY A 204 21.35 -46.86 12.30
N LYS A 205 20.31 -46.49 11.53
CA LYS A 205 20.12 -46.99 10.16
C LYS A 205 21.31 -46.64 9.26
N SER A 206 21.77 -45.39 9.32
CA SER A 206 22.91 -44.90 8.54
C SER A 206 24.23 -45.60 8.93
N ARG A 207 24.45 -45.89 10.23
CA ARG A 207 25.59 -46.67 10.71
C ARG A 207 25.56 -48.14 10.24
N LEU A 208 24.39 -48.78 10.25
CA LEU A 208 24.24 -50.14 9.74
C LEU A 208 24.46 -50.20 8.22
N PHE A 209 23.90 -49.24 7.47
CA PHE A 209 24.18 -49.10 6.04
C PHE A 209 25.68 -48.97 5.79
N ALA A 210 26.35 -48.07 6.51
CA ALA A 210 27.79 -47.86 6.38
C ALA A 210 28.59 -49.12 6.74
N ALA A 211 28.20 -49.88 7.77
CA ALA A 211 28.88 -51.11 8.14
C ALA A 211 28.81 -52.17 7.02
N LEU A 212 27.62 -52.36 6.44
CA LEU A 212 27.40 -53.31 5.34
C LEU A 212 28.11 -52.87 4.04
N ALA A 213 28.11 -51.57 3.74
CA ALA A 213 28.78 -51.05 2.56
C ALA A 213 30.31 -51.18 2.69
N ARG A 214 30.87 -50.82 3.85
CA ARG A 214 32.31 -50.98 4.15
C ARG A 214 32.75 -52.44 4.12
N LEU A 215 31.93 -53.35 4.64
CA LEU A 215 32.18 -54.81 4.58
C LEU A 215 32.33 -55.28 3.12
N ASN A 216 31.58 -54.66 2.21
CA ASN A 216 31.62 -54.94 0.78
C ASN A 216 32.73 -54.21 0.02
N GLY A 217 33.61 -53.48 0.71
CA GLY A 217 34.70 -52.73 0.07
C GLY A 217 34.26 -51.39 -0.52
N ILE A 218 33.10 -50.86 -0.14
CA ILE A 218 32.59 -49.58 -0.65
C ILE A 218 32.89 -48.47 0.39
N PRO A 219 33.77 -47.50 0.09
CA PRO A 219 34.10 -46.41 1.00
C PRO A 219 32.84 -45.60 1.31
N THR A 220 32.50 -45.49 2.58
CA THR A 220 31.22 -44.93 3.01
C THR A 220 31.41 -44.00 4.20
N ARG A 221 30.85 -42.79 4.13
CA ARG A 221 30.90 -41.78 5.19
C ARG A 221 29.49 -41.40 5.65
N LEU A 222 29.37 -41.01 6.91
CA LEU A 222 28.13 -40.41 7.41
C LEU A 222 28.15 -38.91 7.13
N VAL A 223 26.98 -38.31 6.97
CA VAL A 223 26.81 -36.87 6.84
C VAL A 223 25.68 -36.44 7.75
N GLY A 224 25.95 -35.43 8.58
CA GLY A 224 25.01 -34.91 9.56
C GLY A 224 24.56 -33.50 9.22
N GLY A 225 23.29 -33.23 9.50
CA GLY A 225 22.66 -32.01 9.04
C GLY A 225 21.25 -31.81 9.56
N VAL A 226 20.50 -30.98 8.85
CA VAL A 226 19.12 -30.61 9.21
C VAL A 226 18.24 -30.64 7.95
N ILE A 227 17.09 -31.29 8.05
CA ILE A 227 16.06 -31.24 7.00
C ILE A 227 15.31 -29.90 7.15
N LEU A 228 15.32 -29.06 6.12
CA LEU A 228 14.79 -27.70 6.10
C LEU A 228 13.26 -27.63 5.90
N GLU A 229 12.52 -28.28 6.79
CA GLU A 229 11.05 -28.20 6.85
C GLU A 229 10.61 -26.94 7.60
N THR A 230 9.51 -26.31 7.17
CA THR A 230 8.98 -25.11 7.84
C THR A 230 8.36 -25.46 9.20
N THR A 231 9.20 -25.61 10.21
CA THR A 231 8.80 -26.00 11.56
C THR A 231 9.86 -25.60 12.58
N LYS A 232 9.44 -25.50 13.85
CA LYS A 232 10.35 -25.46 14.98
C LYS A 232 10.63 -26.88 15.44
N LYS A 233 11.89 -27.30 15.42
CA LYS A 233 12.28 -28.67 15.80
C LYS A 233 13.61 -28.72 16.51
N LYS A 234 13.83 -29.82 17.25
CA LYS A 234 15.12 -30.17 17.87
C LYS A 234 15.83 -31.31 17.15
N THR A 235 15.19 -31.91 16.16
CA THR A 235 15.72 -33.08 15.46
C THR A 235 16.67 -32.65 14.35
N SER A 236 17.90 -33.14 14.44
CA SER A 236 18.84 -33.22 13.31
C SER A 236 18.55 -34.47 12.48
N HIS A 237 19.24 -34.60 11.36
CA HIS A 237 19.18 -35.77 10.49
C HIS A 237 20.58 -36.23 10.11
N GLN A 238 20.74 -37.53 9.89
CA GLN A 238 22.02 -38.11 9.47
C GLN A 238 21.76 -39.12 8.34
N TRP A 239 22.43 -38.94 7.22
CA TRP A 239 22.37 -39.80 6.05
C TRP A 239 23.77 -40.35 5.74
N VAL A 240 23.88 -41.08 4.64
CA VAL A 240 25.10 -41.78 4.23
C VAL A 240 25.52 -41.32 2.84
N GLU A 241 26.82 -41.28 2.59
CA GLU A 241 27.37 -41.13 1.24
C GLU A 241 28.36 -42.25 0.94
N ALA A 242 28.20 -42.90 -0.21
CA ALA A 242 29.10 -43.91 -0.72
C ALA A 242 29.94 -43.34 -1.88
N TYR A 243 31.23 -43.69 -1.93
CA TYR A 243 32.12 -43.20 -2.97
C TYR A 243 32.02 -44.04 -4.25
N ILE A 244 31.56 -43.42 -5.34
CA ILE A 244 31.29 -44.07 -6.63
C ILE A 244 31.89 -43.21 -7.76
N GLN A 245 32.80 -43.78 -8.54
CA GLN A 245 33.41 -43.14 -9.73
C GLN A 245 33.87 -41.68 -9.53
N GLY A 246 34.46 -41.33 -8.39
CA GLY A 246 34.94 -39.96 -8.14
C GLY A 246 33.98 -39.08 -7.33
N HIS A 247 32.75 -39.54 -7.08
CA HIS A 247 31.70 -38.78 -6.43
C HIS A 247 31.25 -39.42 -5.12
N TRP A 248 30.88 -38.58 -4.15
CA TRP A 248 30.17 -39.03 -2.94
C TRP A 248 28.67 -39.03 -3.22
N VAL A 249 28.11 -40.22 -3.41
CA VAL A 249 26.71 -40.43 -3.79
C VAL A 249 25.86 -40.65 -2.53
N PRO A 250 24.80 -39.85 -2.30
CA PRO A 250 24.02 -39.88 -1.06
C PRO A 250 22.94 -40.97 -1.04
N PHE A 251 22.69 -41.51 0.15
CA PHE A 251 21.66 -42.49 0.49
C PHE A 251 21.03 -42.15 1.84
N ASP A 252 19.70 -42.22 1.92
CA ASP A 252 18.95 -42.00 3.16
C ASP A 252 18.06 -43.22 3.49
N PRO A 253 18.56 -44.13 4.34
CA PRO A 253 17.83 -45.35 4.71
C PRO A 253 16.63 -45.08 5.65
N LEU A 254 16.43 -43.85 6.12
CA LEU A 254 15.23 -43.49 6.89
C LEU A 254 14.11 -42.99 5.96
N ASN A 255 14.44 -42.14 4.99
CA ASN A 255 13.47 -41.44 4.15
C ASN A 255 13.36 -41.95 2.71
N ASP A 256 13.96 -43.11 2.40
CA ASP A 256 13.87 -43.79 1.09
C ASP A 256 14.51 -43.01 -0.06
N TYR A 257 15.67 -42.38 0.18
CA TYR A 257 16.41 -41.72 -0.90
C TYR A 257 17.58 -42.58 -1.34
N PHE A 258 17.48 -43.15 -2.53
CA PHE A 258 18.54 -43.91 -3.18
C PHE A 258 19.26 -43.05 -4.22
N ALA A 259 20.59 -42.90 -4.10
CA ALA A 259 21.43 -42.13 -5.01
C ALA A 259 20.95 -40.69 -5.27
N GLN A 260 20.24 -40.10 -4.31
CA GLN A 260 19.66 -38.77 -4.44
C GLN A 260 19.58 -38.08 -3.08
N ILE A 261 19.65 -36.75 -3.10
CA ILE A 261 19.45 -35.91 -1.92
C ILE A 261 18.56 -34.72 -2.28
N PRO A 262 17.43 -34.54 -1.58
CA PRO A 262 16.53 -33.42 -1.85
C PRO A 262 17.15 -32.05 -1.62
N HIS A 263 16.61 -31.04 -2.31
CA HIS A 263 17.02 -29.64 -2.16
C HIS A 263 16.86 -29.10 -0.73
N HIS A 264 16.06 -29.71 0.14
CA HIS A 264 15.81 -29.21 1.48
C HIS A 264 16.70 -29.87 2.56
N TYR A 265 17.71 -30.65 2.19
CA TYR A 265 18.67 -31.19 3.15
C TYR A 265 19.84 -30.23 3.31
N LEU A 266 20.09 -29.74 4.53
CA LEU A 266 21.25 -28.90 4.86
C LEU A 266 22.36 -29.76 5.46
N GLU A 267 23.53 -29.75 4.84
CA GLU A 267 24.75 -30.37 5.36
C GLU A 267 25.42 -29.44 6.37
N LEU A 268 25.79 -29.98 7.53
CA LEU A 268 26.54 -29.24 8.55
C LEU A 268 27.91 -29.86 8.80
N TYR A 269 28.00 -31.20 8.78
CA TYR A 269 29.24 -31.91 9.01
C TYR A 269 29.28 -33.28 8.32
N ILE A 270 30.49 -33.80 8.18
CA ILE A 270 30.81 -35.12 7.67
C ILE A 270 31.36 -35.97 8.83
N ASP A 271 31.22 -37.29 8.73
CA ASP A 271 31.62 -38.30 9.71
C ASP A 271 30.66 -38.44 10.90
N ASP A 272 30.92 -39.43 11.77
CA ASP A 272 30.07 -39.79 12.90
C ASP A 272 30.28 -38.88 14.12
N GLN A 273 30.00 -37.59 13.96
CA GLN A 273 30.17 -36.57 15.00
C GLN A 273 28.89 -36.25 15.77
N ALA A 274 29.04 -35.80 17.01
CA ALA A 274 27.95 -35.17 17.75
C ALA A 274 27.75 -33.73 17.28
N LEU A 275 26.51 -33.37 16.93
CA LEU A 275 26.18 -32.03 16.43
C LEU A 275 26.45 -30.91 17.47
N PHE A 276 26.33 -31.23 18.75
CA PHE A 276 26.57 -30.28 19.85
C PHE A 276 27.54 -30.87 20.88
N SER A 277 28.44 -30.02 21.37
CA SER A 277 29.26 -30.29 22.56
C SER A 277 29.20 -29.07 23.47
N HIS A 278 28.99 -29.27 24.77
CA HIS A 278 28.94 -28.18 25.74
C HIS A 278 29.65 -28.53 27.06
N THR A 279 29.88 -27.52 27.90
CA THR A 279 30.38 -27.70 29.28
C THR A 279 29.46 -28.67 30.03
N ARG A 280 30.04 -29.58 30.82
CA ARG A 280 29.26 -30.54 31.61
C ARG A 280 28.48 -29.82 32.72
N ASN A 281 27.42 -30.46 33.22
CA ASN A 281 26.63 -29.99 34.37
C ASN A 281 25.87 -28.66 34.17
N ILE A 282 25.68 -28.21 32.93
CA ILE A 282 24.81 -27.08 32.61
C ILE A 282 23.50 -27.58 32.00
N ASN A 283 22.42 -26.83 32.19
CA ASN A 283 21.18 -27.08 31.46
C ASN A 283 21.30 -26.47 30.06
N PHE A 284 21.60 -27.30 29.05
CA PHE A 284 21.73 -26.88 27.66
C PHE A 284 20.47 -27.29 26.88
N ASP A 285 19.88 -26.32 26.17
CA ASP A 285 18.78 -26.57 25.26
C ASP A 285 19.01 -25.85 23.92
N TYR A 286 18.44 -26.40 22.84
CA TYR A 286 18.55 -25.82 21.52
C TYR A 286 17.27 -26.02 20.71
N ILE A 287 17.08 -25.16 19.71
CA ILE A 287 15.96 -25.27 18.77
C ILE A 287 16.37 -24.72 17.41
N PHE A 288 16.00 -25.47 16.37
CA PHE A 288 15.99 -24.99 15.00
C PHE A 288 14.62 -24.37 14.70
N ASP A 289 14.60 -23.15 14.19
CA ASP A 289 13.43 -22.49 13.61
C ASP A 289 13.71 -22.28 12.12
N ILE A 290 13.04 -23.07 11.30
CA ILE A 290 13.25 -23.06 9.85
C ILE A 290 12.01 -22.48 9.19
N LYS A 291 12.23 -21.50 8.31
CA LYS A 291 11.17 -20.88 7.51
C LYS A 291 11.54 -20.89 6.04
N ARG A 292 10.59 -21.30 5.20
CA ARG A 292 10.72 -21.10 3.75
C ARG A 292 10.41 -19.65 3.43
N GLU A 293 11.30 -19.01 2.69
CA GLU A 293 11.12 -17.65 2.21
C GLU A 293 11.34 -17.64 0.70
N HIS A 294 10.35 -17.10 -0.03
CA HIS A 294 10.52 -16.79 -1.44
C HIS A 294 10.98 -15.34 -1.53
N ILE A 295 12.23 -15.14 -1.91
CA ILE A 295 12.82 -13.81 -2.03
C ILE A 295 13.29 -13.61 -3.47
N ALA A 296 13.23 -12.38 -3.94
CA ALA A 296 13.87 -11.99 -5.19
C ALA A 296 15.39 -12.19 -5.05
N ALA A 297 15.93 -13.22 -5.71
CA ALA A 297 17.37 -13.52 -5.69
C ALA A 297 18.26 -12.30 -5.99
N PRO A 298 17.89 -11.37 -6.90
CA PRO A 298 18.66 -10.15 -7.16
C PRO A 298 18.75 -9.15 -5.99
N LEU A 299 17.88 -9.27 -4.98
CA LEU A 299 17.95 -8.45 -3.77
C LEU A 299 18.96 -8.99 -2.74
N LEU A 300 19.48 -10.20 -2.94
CA LEU A 300 20.29 -10.94 -1.97
C LEU A 300 21.66 -11.34 -2.52
N ARG A 301 21.71 -11.81 -3.78
CA ARG A 301 22.96 -12.15 -4.45
C ARG A 301 23.55 -10.89 -5.08
N PHE A 302 24.59 -10.38 -4.45
CA PHE A 302 25.46 -9.39 -5.06
C PHE A 302 26.60 -10.15 -5.70
N ASP A 303 26.64 -10.25 -7.04
CA ASP A 303 27.86 -10.70 -7.69
C ASP A 303 28.98 -9.73 -7.28
N ASN A 304 30.02 -10.27 -6.63
CA ASN A 304 31.23 -9.52 -6.30
C ASN A 304 32.08 -9.21 -7.54
N ASP A 305 31.60 -9.54 -8.74
CA ASP A 305 32.26 -9.17 -9.98
C ASP A 305 32.25 -7.65 -10.16
N GLU A 306 33.45 -7.08 -10.28
CA GLU A 306 33.75 -5.66 -10.49
C GLU A 306 33.08 -5.07 -11.75
N GLY A 307 32.36 -5.88 -12.55
CA GLY A 307 31.59 -5.47 -13.73
C GLY A 307 30.08 -5.22 -13.50
N ALA A 308 29.52 -5.50 -12.32
CA ALA A 308 28.08 -5.37 -12.06
C ALA A 308 27.63 -3.92 -11.78
N PHE A 309 27.72 -3.05 -12.78
CA PHE A 309 27.39 -1.62 -12.66
C PHE A 309 25.89 -1.27 -12.56
N PHE A 310 24.95 -2.24 -12.57
CA PHE A 310 23.52 -1.96 -12.80
C PHE A 310 22.48 -2.59 -11.85
N ASN A 311 22.86 -3.31 -10.79
CA ASN A 311 21.88 -3.76 -9.80
C ASN A 311 21.59 -2.64 -8.78
N ALA A 312 20.42 -2.00 -8.86
CA ALA A 312 20.06 -0.90 -7.96
C ALA A 312 19.92 -1.36 -6.50
N ALA A 313 19.52 -2.62 -6.26
CA ALA A 313 19.42 -3.16 -4.91
C ALA A 313 20.79 -3.32 -4.24
N SER A 314 21.86 -3.57 -5.01
CA SER A 314 23.23 -3.65 -4.47
C SER A 314 23.72 -2.32 -3.92
N LEU A 315 23.38 -1.22 -4.60
CA LEU A 315 23.70 0.13 -4.13
C LEU A 315 22.93 0.47 -2.84
N LEU A 316 21.64 0.12 -2.77
CA LEU A 316 20.82 0.36 -1.57
C LEU A 316 21.30 -0.49 -0.38
N ALA A 317 21.69 -1.74 -0.62
CA ALA A 317 22.25 -2.62 0.39
C ALA A 317 23.60 -2.08 0.93
N LYS A 318 24.46 -1.54 0.07
CA LYS A 318 25.72 -0.86 0.47
C LYS A 318 25.49 0.35 1.39
N ILE A 319 24.33 1.00 1.30
CA ILE A 319 23.92 2.13 2.14
C ILE A 319 23.29 1.64 3.47
N GLY A 320 23.16 0.32 3.67
CA GLY A 320 22.60 -0.29 4.88
C GLY A 320 21.07 -0.42 4.86
N ILE A 321 20.43 -0.27 3.70
CA ILE A 321 18.99 -0.50 3.57
C ILE A 321 18.73 -2.00 3.50
N GLU A 322 17.82 -2.48 4.35
CA GLU A 322 17.39 -3.88 4.35
C GLU A 322 16.80 -4.28 2.98
N ASN A 323 17.15 -5.46 2.47
CA ASN A 323 16.77 -5.97 1.14
C ASN A 323 15.26 -5.89 0.87
N LYS A 324 14.42 -6.25 1.86
CA LYS A 324 12.96 -6.17 1.75
C LYS A 324 12.48 -4.71 1.59
N THR A 325 13.09 -3.78 2.31
CA THR A 325 12.82 -2.34 2.20
C THR A 325 13.28 -1.78 0.85
N ALA A 326 14.43 -2.22 0.35
CA ALA A 326 14.94 -1.84 -0.96
C ALA A 326 13.99 -2.26 -2.10
N GLY A 327 13.46 -3.49 -2.06
CA GLY A 327 12.47 -3.97 -3.03
C GLY A 327 11.18 -3.15 -3.03
N ILE A 328 10.65 -2.79 -1.85
CA ILE A 328 9.48 -1.90 -1.72
C ILE A 328 9.81 -0.50 -2.27
N PHE A 329 10.98 0.03 -1.94
CA PHE A 329 11.38 1.37 -2.35
C PHE A 329 11.42 1.52 -3.88
N LEU A 330 12.03 0.56 -4.58
CA LEU A 330 12.12 0.54 -6.04
C LEU A 330 10.75 0.45 -6.72
N LEU A 331 9.74 -0.11 -6.04
CA LEU A 331 8.37 -0.23 -6.56
C LEU A 331 7.49 1.00 -6.29
N PHE A 332 7.89 1.95 -5.46
CA PHE A 332 7.07 3.14 -5.17
C PHE A 332 6.62 3.92 -6.42
N PRO A 333 7.49 4.20 -7.42
CA PRO A 333 7.06 4.89 -8.63
C PRO A 333 6.03 4.09 -9.45
N PHE A 334 6.20 2.76 -9.52
CA PHE A 334 5.25 1.87 -10.20
C PHE A 334 3.90 1.85 -9.49
N VAL A 335 3.90 1.77 -8.16
CA VAL A 335 2.66 1.84 -7.36
C VAL A 335 1.99 3.22 -7.48
N ALA A 336 2.77 4.31 -7.53
CA ALA A 336 2.26 5.65 -7.78
C ALA A 336 1.58 5.75 -9.16
N PHE A 337 2.18 5.10 -10.17
CA PHE A 337 1.57 4.96 -11.50
C PHE A 337 0.24 4.21 -11.45
N LEU A 338 0.19 3.06 -10.76
CA LEU A 338 -1.03 2.26 -10.59
C LEU A 338 -2.16 3.05 -9.93
N ILE A 339 -1.86 3.83 -8.89
CA ILE A 339 -2.85 4.71 -8.25
C ILE A 339 -3.26 5.87 -9.17
N SER A 340 -2.31 6.49 -9.87
CA SER A 340 -2.60 7.55 -10.85
C SER A 340 -3.49 7.04 -11.98
N PHE A 341 -3.26 5.83 -12.48
CA PHE A 341 -4.11 5.16 -13.46
C PHE A 341 -5.52 4.91 -12.93
N ALA A 342 -5.64 4.34 -11.72
CA ALA A 342 -6.93 4.11 -11.09
C ALA A 342 -7.73 5.41 -10.90
N ARG A 343 -7.06 6.51 -10.54
CA ARG A 343 -7.70 7.82 -10.34
C ARG A 343 -8.06 8.51 -11.66
N ASN A 344 -7.15 8.51 -12.62
CA ASN A 344 -7.28 9.29 -13.84
C ASN A 344 -8.06 8.56 -14.91
N VAL A 345 -7.98 7.23 -15.02
CA VAL A 345 -8.63 6.41 -16.06
C VAL A 345 -9.87 5.71 -15.53
N LEU A 346 -9.78 5.00 -14.40
CA LEU A 346 -10.94 4.29 -13.83
C LEU A 346 -11.89 5.28 -13.10
N GLY A 347 -11.31 6.28 -12.44
CA GLY A 347 -12.03 7.26 -11.63
C GLY A 347 -12.32 6.80 -10.20
N VAL A 348 -11.47 5.94 -9.65
CA VAL A 348 -11.52 5.50 -8.24
C VAL A 348 -11.13 6.67 -7.34
N LYS A 349 -11.92 6.91 -6.28
CA LYS A 349 -11.63 7.91 -5.25
C LYS A 349 -10.88 7.24 -4.10
N THR A 350 -9.77 7.84 -3.68
CA THR A 350 -8.96 7.41 -2.54
C THR A 350 -8.57 8.61 -1.68
N PHE A 351 -8.07 8.37 -0.47
CA PHE A 351 -7.46 9.41 0.38
C PHE A 351 -6.08 9.84 -0.13
N GLY A 352 -6.04 10.35 -1.37
CA GLY A 352 -4.81 10.69 -2.06
C GLY A 352 -4.03 9.49 -2.59
N ILE A 353 -2.80 9.75 -3.03
CA ILE A 353 -1.91 8.74 -3.63
C ILE A 353 -1.06 8.07 -2.54
N PHE A 354 -0.60 8.85 -1.55
CA PHE A 354 0.33 8.38 -0.53
C PHE A 354 -0.28 7.40 0.47
N MET A 355 -1.53 7.60 0.89
CA MET A 355 -2.10 6.81 1.99
C MET A 355 -2.27 5.33 1.63
N PRO A 356 -2.92 4.93 0.51
CA PRO A 356 -3.01 3.53 0.13
C PRO A 356 -1.64 2.86 -0.05
N MET A 357 -0.67 3.61 -0.57
CA MET A 357 0.69 3.18 -0.80
C MET A 357 1.45 2.90 0.50
N LEU A 358 1.41 3.82 1.47
CA LEU A 358 2.09 3.67 2.77
C LEU A 358 1.46 2.56 3.62
N VAL A 359 0.13 2.50 3.66
CA VAL A 359 -0.59 1.44 4.39
C VAL A 359 -0.27 0.08 3.78
N SER A 360 -0.24 -0.01 2.46
CA SER A 360 0.15 -1.23 1.76
C SER A 360 1.60 -1.63 2.02
N ALA A 361 2.54 -0.68 2.09
CA ALA A 361 3.93 -0.97 2.45
C ALA A 361 4.03 -1.49 3.89
N ALA A 362 3.27 -0.92 4.83
CA ALA A 362 3.20 -1.42 6.21
C ALA A 362 2.63 -2.86 6.27
N CYS A 363 1.63 -3.18 5.45
CA CYS A 363 1.06 -4.53 5.34
C CYS A 363 2.08 -5.59 4.89
N ILE A 364 3.18 -5.21 4.21
CA ILE A 364 4.25 -6.14 3.81
C ILE A 364 5.08 -6.61 5.02
N TYR A 365 5.15 -5.81 6.09
CA TYR A 365 5.83 -6.16 7.33
C TYR A 365 4.90 -6.82 8.35
N THR A 366 3.67 -6.34 8.47
CA THR A 366 2.69 -6.85 9.45
C THR A 366 1.82 -7.98 8.90
N GLY A 367 1.79 -8.21 7.58
CA GLY A 367 0.86 -9.13 6.94
C GLY A 367 -0.44 -8.43 6.51
N PHE A 368 -1.03 -8.92 5.40
CA PHE A 368 -2.15 -8.25 4.74
C PHE A 368 -3.37 -8.02 5.65
N TRP A 369 -3.85 -9.09 6.30
CA TRP A 369 -5.07 -9.02 7.12
C TRP A 369 -4.88 -8.21 8.39
N MET A 370 -3.72 -8.33 9.04
CA MET A 370 -3.42 -7.54 10.25
C MET A 370 -3.24 -6.06 9.91
N GLY A 371 -2.52 -5.76 8.82
CA GLY A 371 -2.37 -4.38 8.35
C GLY A 371 -3.68 -3.75 7.89
N LEU A 372 -4.52 -4.48 7.14
CA LEU A 372 -5.84 -4.00 6.71
C LEU A 372 -6.78 -3.83 7.91
N GLY A 373 -6.78 -4.77 8.86
CA GLY A 373 -7.55 -4.68 10.10
C GLY A 373 -7.14 -3.48 10.94
N GLY A 374 -5.83 -3.24 11.09
CA GLY A 374 -5.29 -2.06 11.76
C GLY A 374 -5.71 -0.75 11.09
N PHE A 375 -5.67 -0.69 9.76
CA PHE A 375 -6.15 0.46 8.98
C PHE A 375 -7.64 0.75 9.20
N VAL A 376 -8.48 -0.28 9.11
CA VAL A 376 -9.93 -0.15 9.38
C VAL A 376 -10.17 0.26 10.83
N GLY A 377 -9.41 -0.30 11.78
CA GLY A 377 -9.44 0.08 13.18
C GLY A 377 -9.16 1.57 13.38
N VAL A 378 -8.07 2.09 12.80
CA VAL A 378 -7.70 3.52 12.85
C VAL A 378 -8.79 4.42 12.26
N LEU A 379 -9.41 4.01 11.14
CA LEU A 379 -10.51 4.76 10.54
C LEU A 379 -11.73 4.80 11.46
N LEU A 380 -12.08 3.67 12.08
CA LEU A 380 -13.23 3.56 12.99
C LEU A 380 -13.02 4.39 14.26
N THR A 381 -11.85 4.30 14.89
CA THR A 381 -11.52 5.08 16.09
C THR A 381 -11.42 6.57 15.78
N ALA A 382 -10.84 6.96 14.65
CA ALA A 382 -10.84 8.35 14.21
C ALA A 382 -12.26 8.87 13.98
N TRP A 383 -13.12 8.08 13.33
CA TRP A 383 -14.50 8.44 13.06
C TRP A 383 -15.33 8.57 14.36
N LEU A 384 -15.24 7.59 15.26
CA LEU A 384 -15.91 7.64 16.56
C LEU A 384 -15.41 8.80 17.44
N GLY A 385 -14.10 9.04 17.42
CA GLY A 385 -13.48 10.18 18.11
C GLY A 385 -14.02 11.51 17.60
N GLN A 386 -14.17 11.69 16.29
CA GLN A 386 -14.79 12.89 15.72
C GLN A 386 -16.23 13.06 16.18
N LEU A 387 -17.06 12.02 16.08
CA LEU A 387 -18.45 12.09 16.56
C LEU A 387 -18.54 12.47 18.04
N PHE A 388 -17.62 11.98 18.87
CA PHE A 388 -17.56 12.29 20.28
C PHE A 388 -17.10 13.74 20.55
N PHE A 389 -16.01 14.18 19.92
CA PHE A 389 -15.45 15.52 20.15
C PHE A 389 -16.28 16.64 19.49
N ASP A 390 -16.96 16.34 18.39
CA ASP A 390 -17.91 17.26 17.74
C ASP A 390 -19.06 17.62 18.67
N ARG A 391 -19.59 16.63 19.41
CA ARG A 391 -20.64 16.87 20.42
C ARG A 391 -20.18 17.78 21.56
N HIS A 392 -18.89 17.80 21.84
CA HIS A 392 -18.28 18.62 22.90
C HIS A 392 -17.74 19.96 22.40
N LYS A 393 -18.04 20.34 21.15
CA LYS A 393 -17.68 21.66 20.58
C LYS A 393 -16.16 21.97 20.67
N LEU A 394 -15.30 20.94 20.56
CA LEU A 394 -13.84 21.11 20.56
C LEU A 394 -13.34 21.78 19.28
N LEU A 395 -12.37 22.69 19.38
CA LEU A 395 -11.69 23.28 18.22
C LEU A 395 -10.97 22.21 17.38
N LYS A 396 -10.82 22.47 16.07
CA LYS A 396 -10.27 21.51 15.09
C LYS A 396 -8.86 20.99 15.42
N ILE A 397 -7.92 21.88 15.79
CA ILE A 397 -6.54 21.49 16.07
C ILE A 397 -6.45 20.56 17.31
N PRO A 398 -7.01 20.92 18.49
CA PRO A 398 -7.07 20.02 19.64
C PRO A 398 -7.80 18.70 19.34
N ARG A 399 -8.85 18.74 18.52
CA ARG A 399 -9.60 17.54 18.11
C ARG A 399 -8.73 16.57 17.30
N LEU A 400 -7.98 17.07 16.32
CA LEU A 400 -7.03 16.26 15.54
C LEU A 400 -5.96 15.65 16.43
N ALA A 401 -5.38 16.44 17.34
CA ALA A 401 -4.38 15.95 18.30
C ALA A 401 -4.94 14.85 19.20
N ALA A 402 -6.17 15.00 19.71
CA ALA A 402 -6.82 13.98 20.53
C ALA A 402 -7.06 12.67 19.77
N ILE A 403 -7.44 12.73 18.49
CA ILE A 403 -7.61 11.54 17.64
C ILE A 403 -6.27 10.84 17.39
N ILE A 404 -5.20 11.58 17.14
CA ILE A 404 -3.85 11.01 16.98
C ILE A 404 -3.44 10.27 18.26
N THR A 405 -3.64 10.90 19.42
CA THR A 405 -3.36 10.29 20.74
C THR A 405 -4.18 9.03 20.98
N LEU A 406 -5.49 9.05 20.70
CA LEU A 406 -6.38 7.90 20.82
C LEU A 406 -5.91 6.72 19.96
N ASN A 407 -5.55 6.98 18.71
CA ASN A 407 -5.03 5.97 17.79
C ASN A 407 -3.67 5.43 18.24
N THR A 408 -2.82 6.28 18.81
CA THR A 408 -1.52 5.86 19.36
C THR A 408 -1.72 4.93 20.54
N MET A 409 -2.64 5.27 21.45
CA MET A 409 -3.03 4.40 22.57
C MET A 409 -3.59 3.05 22.08
N LEU A 410 -4.40 3.05 21.03
CA LEU A 410 -4.91 1.82 20.41
C LEU A 410 -3.76 0.93 19.91
N PHE A 411 -2.79 1.51 19.19
CA PHE A 411 -1.62 0.74 18.71
C PHE A 411 -0.82 0.16 19.87
N ILE A 412 -0.53 0.97 20.90
CA ILE A 412 0.19 0.51 22.10
C ILE A 412 -0.58 -0.66 22.76
N ALA A 413 -1.90 -0.55 22.90
CA ALA A 413 -2.73 -1.62 23.46
C ALA A 413 -2.68 -2.90 22.61
N ILE A 414 -2.77 -2.78 21.27
CA ILE A 414 -2.65 -3.91 20.34
C ILE A 414 -1.29 -4.59 20.48
N PHE A 415 -0.19 -3.82 20.51
CA PHE A 415 1.16 -4.35 20.70
C PHE A 415 1.34 -5.02 22.06
N MET A 416 0.77 -4.46 23.12
CA MET A 416 0.83 -5.01 24.47
C MET A 416 0.11 -6.37 24.57
N VAL A 417 -1.00 -6.55 23.81
CA VAL A 417 -1.76 -7.80 23.76
C VAL A 417 -1.08 -8.85 22.86
N LEU A 418 -0.44 -8.44 21.76
CA LEU A 418 0.16 -9.37 20.80
C LEU A 418 1.45 -10.05 21.31
N GLY A 419 2.13 -9.48 22.32
CA GLY A 419 3.26 -10.10 23.01
C GLY A 419 4.52 -10.35 22.15
N ASP A 420 5.60 -10.75 22.83
CA ASP A 420 7.01 -10.84 22.40
C ASP A 420 7.34 -11.82 21.22
N GLN A 421 6.35 -12.19 20.41
CA GLN A 421 6.43 -13.27 19.41
C GLN A 421 7.18 -12.88 18.12
N THR A 422 7.59 -11.62 17.94
CA THR A 422 8.36 -11.19 16.75
C THR A 422 9.60 -10.38 17.14
N PRO A 423 10.73 -11.05 17.44
CA PRO A 423 11.99 -10.36 17.65
C PRO A 423 12.52 -9.89 16.28
N LEU A 424 12.97 -8.64 16.23
CA LEU A 424 13.65 -7.97 15.10
C LEU A 424 12.78 -7.56 13.90
N GLN A 425 12.07 -6.43 14.04
CA GLN A 425 12.03 -5.31 13.07
C GLN A 425 11.24 -4.11 13.62
N MET A 426 11.37 -3.82 14.92
CA MET A 426 10.56 -2.81 15.62
C MET A 426 10.80 -1.36 15.13
N GLY A 427 12.01 -1.00 14.71
CA GLY A 427 12.38 0.40 14.44
C GLY A 427 11.64 1.05 13.26
N MET A 428 11.31 0.29 12.22
CA MET A 428 10.55 0.77 11.06
C MET A 428 9.04 0.60 11.25
N MET A 429 8.59 -0.40 12.03
CA MET A 429 7.16 -0.61 12.30
C MET A 429 6.54 0.48 13.17
N THR A 430 7.32 1.31 13.86
CA THR A 430 6.82 2.36 14.77
C THR A 430 6.53 3.69 14.07
N LEU A 431 7.29 4.08 13.04
CA LEU A 431 7.14 5.38 12.38
C LEU A 431 5.97 5.43 11.38
N PHE A 432 5.73 4.33 10.64
CA PHE A 432 4.67 4.30 9.63
C PHE A 432 3.26 4.48 10.21
N PRO A 433 2.86 3.81 11.32
CA PRO A 433 1.55 4.03 11.93
C PRO A 433 1.31 5.50 12.30
N VAL A 434 2.30 6.21 12.86
CA VAL A 434 2.13 7.61 13.28
C VAL A 434 1.87 8.56 12.10
N VAL A 435 2.65 8.41 11.01
CA VAL A 435 2.47 9.21 9.79
C VAL A 435 1.13 8.90 9.14
N ILE A 436 0.76 7.62 9.08
CA ILE A 436 -0.52 7.16 8.54
C ILE A 436 -1.68 7.70 9.38
N ILE A 437 -1.64 7.56 10.71
CA ILE A 437 -2.67 8.05 11.64
C ILE A 437 -2.88 9.56 11.48
N SER A 438 -1.79 10.33 11.49
CA SER A 438 -1.86 11.80 11.38
C SER A 438 -2.53 12.21 10.08
N PHE A 439 -2.11 11.61 8.96
CA PHE A 439 -2.66 11.92 7.64
C PHE A 439 -4.12 11.47 7.48
N ILE A 440 -4.47 10.30 8.04
CA ILE A 440 -5.85 9.78 8.03
C ILE A 440 -6.76 10.67 8.87
N ALA A 441 -6.33 11.03 10.08
CA ALA A 441 -7.12 11.85 10.98
C ALA A 441 -7.45 13.21 10.34
N GLU A 442 -6.46 13.85 9.73
CA GLU A 442 -6.64 15.12 9.01
C GLU A 442 -7.59 14.97 7.83
N ARG A 443 -7.36 13.97 6.96
CA ARG A 443 -8.20 13.75 5.77
C ARG A 443 -9.65 13.39 6.13
N LEU A 444 -9.83 12.55 7.14
CA LEU A 444 -11.15 12.13 7.60
C LEU A 444 -11.90 13.31 8.23
N SER A 445 -11.20 14.15 9.02
CA SER A 445 -11.79 15.37 9.62
C SER A 445 -12.26 16.37 8.58
N ASN A 446 -11.50 16.55 7.50
CA ASN A 446 -11.90 17.46 6.43
C ASN A 446 -13.13 16.93 5.66
N MET A 447 -13.29 15.60 5.53
CA MET A 447 -14.41 15.00 4.79
C MET A 447 -15.70 14.87 5.61
N THR A 448 -15.62 14.66 6.92
CA THR A 448 -16.79 14.58 7.80
C THR A 448 -17.44 15.95 8.00
N GLN A 449 -16.66 17.03 7.97
CA GLN A 449 -17.17 18.42 8.01
C GLN A 449 -18.13 18.74 6.85
N ASP A 450 -17.97 18.09 5.69
CA ASP A 450 -18.84 18.29 4.54
C ASP A 450 -20.19 17.54 4.63
N ASN A 451 -20.44 16.79 5.71
CA ASN A 451 -21.63 15.98 5.94
C ASN A 451 -21.94 14.97 4.82
N ASN A 452 -20.96 14.66 3.96
CA ASN A 452 -21.12 13.81 2.78
C ASN A 452 -20.66 12.37 3.06
N TRP A 453 -21.40 11.69 3.94
CA TRP A 453 -21.13 10.31 4.37
C TRP A 453 -20.95 9.31 3.23
N ARG A 454 -21.69 9.51 2.12
CA ARG A 454 -21.58 8.67 0.93
C ARG A 454 -20.22 8.82 0.25
N GLU A 455 -19.71 10.04 0.14
CA GLU A 455 -18.41 10.29 -0.46
C GLU A 455 -17.27 9.75 0.42
N LEU A 456 -17.39 9.89 1.74
CA LEU A 456 -16.45 9.28 2.69
C LEU A 456 -16.42 7.75 2.51
N PHE A 457 -17.58 7.10 2.48
CA PHE A 457 -17.67 5.65 2.31
C PHE A 457 -17.08 5.16 0.98
N ILE A 458 -17.41 5.81 -0.13
CA ILE A 458 -16.86 5.47 -1.47
C ILE A 458 -15.34 5.66 -1.48
N THR A 459 -14.83 6.71 -0.84
CA THR A 459 -13.39 7.00 -0.78
C THR A 459 -12.65 6.00 0.11
N SER A 460 -13.24 5.58 1.22
CA SER A 460 -12.70 4.53 2.10
C SER A 460 -12.65 3.19 1.37
N LEU A 461 -13.74 2.79 0.70
CA LEU A 461 -13.79 1.55 -0.08
C LEU A 461 -12.76 1.56 -1.21
N GLY A 462 -12.67 2.68 -1.96
CA GLY A 462 -11.66 2.84 -3.00
C GLY A 462 -10.23 2.76 -2.44
N SER A 463 -9.99 3.30 -1.25
CA SER A 463 -8.68 3.21 -0.59
C SER A 463 -8.34 1.78 -0.18
N VAL A 464 -9.29 0.99 0.32
CA VAL A 464 -9.10 -0.45 0.62
C VAL A 464 -8.78 -1.26 -0.63
N VAL A 465 -9.50 -1.02 -1.73
CA VAL A 465 -9.21 -1.66 -3.02
C VAL A 465 -7.79 -1.32 -3.48
N MET A 466 -7.40 -0.04 -3.39
CA MET A 466 -6.06 0.37 -3.78
C MET A 466 -4.97 -0.17 -2.86
N ILE A 467 -5.19 -0.23 -1.53
CA ILE A 467 -4.26 -0.89 -0.59
C ILE A 467 -4.03 -2.34 -1.01
N SER A 468 -5.10 -3.05 -1.38
CA SER A 468 -5.01 -4.46 -1.80
C SER A 468 -4.21 -4.61 -3.10
N LEU A 469 -4.46 -3.77 -4.10
CA LEU A 469 -3.72 -3.80 -5.37
C LEU A 469 -2.24 -3.40 -5.18
N CYS A 470 -1.97 -2.39 -4.34
CA CYS A 470 -0.61 -1.99 -4.00
C CYS A 470 0.11 -3.12 -3.26
N TYR A 471 -0.59 -3.87 -2.40
CA TYR A 471 0.00 -4.96 -1.63
C TYR A 471 0.40 -6.11 -2.55
N LEU A 472 -0.45 -6.45 -3.52
CA LEU A 472 -0.12 -7.44 -4.56
C LEU A 472 1.07 -7.00 -5.43
N ALA A 473 1.17 -5.70 -5.74
CA ALA A 473 2.32 -5.18 -6.47
C ALA A 473 3.61 -5.27 -5.64
N PHE A 474 3.57 -4.85 -4.37
CA PHE A 474 4.72 -4.94 -3.47
C PHE A 474 5.09 -6.36 -3.09
N SER A 475 4.16 -7.31 -3.06
CA SER A 475 4.45 -8.72 -2.72
C SER A 475 4.95 -9.54 -3.92
N SER A 476 4.88 -8.99 -5.14
CA SER A 476 5.32 -9.67 -6.35
C SER A 476 6.85 -9.74 -6.43
N ILE A 477 7.37 -10.95 -6.26
CA ILE A 477 8.81 -11.26 -6.38
C ILE A 477 9.33 -10.92 -7.77
N THR A 478 8.54 -11.20 -8.81
CA THR A 478 8.90 -10.90 -10.20
C THR A 478 9.04 -9.39 -10.43
N LEU A 479 8.11 -8.58 -9.90
CA LEU A 479 8.20 -7.12 -10.01
C LEU A 479 9.40 -6.59 -9.23
N GLN A 480 9.63 -7.06 -8.00
CA GLN A 480 10.81 -6.66 -7.22
C GLN A 480 12.11 -7.01 -7.93
N SER A 481 12.23 -8.24 -8.46
CA SER A 481 13.40 -8.70 -9.22
C SER A 481 13.60 -7.88 -10.48
N PHE A 482 12.52 -7.58 -11.21
CA PHE A 482 12.56 -6.81 -12.45
C PHE A 482 13.06 -5.38 -12.22
N PHE A 483 12.52 -4.65 -11.23
CA PHE A 483 12.97 -3.29 -10.95
C PHE A 483 14.34 -3.21 -10.26
N ALA A 484 14.76 -4.28 -9.57
CA ALA A 484 16.11 -4.37 -9.01
C ALA A 484 17.17 -4.61 -10.10
N LEU A 485 16.90 -5.52 -11.03
CA LEU A 485 17.78 -5.84 -12.15
C LEU A 485 17.77 -4.76 -13.23
N TYR A 486 16.61 -4.16 -13.52
CA TYR A 486 16.43 -3.20 -14.62
C TYR A 486 15.90 -1.85 -14.09
N PRO A 487 16.67 -1.09 -13.30
CA PRO A 487 16.23 0.19 -12.74
C PRO A 487 15.85 1.24 -13.80
N GLU A 488 16.39 1.16 -15.01
CA GLU A 488 16.02 2.01 -16.15
C GLU A 488 14.54 1.87 -16.55
N SER A 489 13.89 0.76 -16.20
CA SER A 489 12.44 0.60 -16.38
C SER A 489 11.62 1.64 -15.62
N LEU A 490 12.18 2.30 -14.59
CA LEU A 490 11.57 3.44 -13.92
C LEU A 490 11.37 4.64 -14.87
N LEU A 491 12.19 4.80 -15.91
CA LEU A 491 11.98 5.81 -16.95
C LEU A 491 10.74 5.50 -17.79
N LEU A 492 10.45 4.21 -18.03
CA LEU A 492 9.22 3.78 -18.71
C LEU A 492 7.99 4.03 -17.83
N VAL A 493 8.10 3.77 -16.51
CA VAL A 493 7.06 4.12 -15.55
C VAL A 493 6.81 5.62 -15.55
N MET A 494 7.86 6.45 -15.53
CA MET A 494 7.74 7.90 -15.59
C MET A 494 7.11 8.37 -16.92
N ALA A 495 7.51 7.78 -18.05
CA ALA A 495 6.89 8.04 -19.35
C ALA A 495 5.39 7.75 -19.32
N ALA A 496 5.00 6.61 -18.74
CA ALA A 496 3.61 6.20 -18.58
C ALA A 496 2.84 7.12 -17.61
N GLN A 497 3.47 7.58 -16.52
CA GLN A 497 2.88 8.56 -15.61
C GLN A 497 2.61 9.91 -16.29
N ILE A 498 3.58 10.43 -17.07
CA ILE A 498 3.42 11.67 -17.84
C ILE A 498 2.30 11.50 -18.87
N PHE A 499 2.26 10.35 -19.55
CA PHE A 499 1.21 10.04 -20.51
C PHE A 499 -0.18 10.05 -19.86
N ILE A 500 -0.36 9.40 -18.71
CA ILE A 500 -1.62 9.42 -17.95
C ILE A 500 -1.94 10.83 -17.44
N GLY A 501 -0.95 11.59 -16.97
CA GLY A 501 -1.14 12.97 -16.53
C GLY A 501 -1.63 13.89 -17.65
N GLN A 502 -1.27 13.57 -18.90
CA GLN A 502 -1.77 14.22 -20.09
C GLN A 502 -3.03 13.56 -20.65
N TRP A 503 -3.64 12.59 -20.00
CA TRP A 503 -4.83 11.93 -20.54
C TRP A 503 -6.08 12.81 -20.36
N THR A 504 -6.83 13.06 -21.44
CA THR A 504 -8.08 13.85 -21.42
C THR A 504 -9.34 13.05 -21.69
N GLY A 505 -9.22 11.72 -21.77
CA GLY A 505 -10.40 10.86 -21.90
C GLY A 505 -11.35 10.95 -20.71
N LEU A 506 -12.58 10.50 -20.93
CA LEU A 506 -13.58 10.28 -19.88
C LEU A 506 -13.18 9.11 -19.02
N ARG A 507 -13.21 9.28 -17.69
CA ARG A 507 -13.03 8.17 -16.75
C ARG A 507 -14.11 7.10 -16.94
N ILE A 508 -13.83 5.85 -16.61
CA ILE A 508 -14.85 4.79 -16.63
C ILE A 508 -16.04 5.16 -15.72
N SER A 509 -15.77 5.74 -14.54
CA SER A 509 -16.83 6.23 -13.66
C SER A 509 -17.64 7.39 -14.26
N GLU A 510 -17.03 8.24 -15.10
CA GLU A 510 -17.72 9.30 -15.85
C GLU A 510 -18.54 8.74 -17.00
N TYR A 511 -18.06 7.68 -17.68
CA TYR A 511 -18.82 6.98 -18.71
C TYR A 511 -20.14 6.44 -18.15
N LEU A 512 -20.11 5.89 -16.92
CA LEU A 512 -21.32 5.46 -16.21
C LEU A 512 -22.19 6.64 -15.75
N ARG A 513 -21.58 7.71 -15.22
CA ARG A 513 -22.28 8.93 -14.76
C ARG A 513 -23.00 9.66 -15.89
N PHE A 514 -22.42 9.69 -17.09
CA PHE A 514 -22.93 10.38 -18.27
C PHE A 514 -23.50 9.42 -19.33
N LYS A 515 -23.81 8.17 -18.95
CA LYS A 515 -24.26 7.11 -19.87
C LYS A 515 -25.42 7.55 -20.79
N LYS A 516 -26.33 8.39 -20.28
CA LYS A 516 -27.52 8.88 -21.01
C LYS A 516 -27.20 9.93 -22.09
N ILE A 517 -26.06 10.63 -21.98
CA ILE A 517 -25.70 11.76 -22.85
C ILE A 517 -24.45 11.49 -23.71
N ASN A 518 -23.78 10.36 -23.50
CA ASN A 518 -22.51 10.03 -24.14
C ASN A 518 -22.64 9.47 -25.57
N THR A 519 -23.76 9.73 -26.26
CA THR A 519 -24.08 9.12 -27.55
C THR A 519 -23.35 9.77 -28.74
N GLN A 520 -22.68 10.91 -28.56
CA GLN A 520 -22.02 11.65 -29.66
C GLN A 520 -20.60 12.16 -29.32
N ASN A 521 -19.90 11.59 -28.33
CA ASN A 521 -18.59 12.07 -27.86
C ASN A 521 -18.53 13.56 -27.45
N ASN A 522 -19.68 14.22 -27.28
CA ASN A 522 -19.73 15.64 -26.93
C ASN A 522 -19.67 15.90 -25.41
N THR A 523 -19.46 14.86 -24.60
CA THR A 523 -19.38 14.99 -23.13
C THR A 523 -18.02 15.48 -22.70
N LEU A 524 -18.00 16.58 -21.93
CA LEU A 524 -16.79 17.09 -21.30
C LEU A 524 -16.51 16.30 -20.02
N GLY A 525 -15.36 15.64 -19.97
CA GLY A 525 -14.83 14.96 -18.77
C GLY A 525 -14.05 15.89 -17.85
N ILE A 526 -13.88 15.50 -16.59
CA ILE A 526 -13.15 16.29 -15.60
C ILE A 526 -11.66 16.43 -15.95
N ASN A 527 -11.08 15.43 -16.62
CA ASN A 527 -9.68 15.47 -17.05
C ASN A 527 -9.49 16.52 -18.15
N LYS A 528 -10.30 16.47 -19.21
CA LYS A 528 -10.31 17.48 -20.29
C LYS A 528 -10.62 18.87 -19.75
N ARG A 529 -11.65 19.01 -18.89
CA ARG A 529 -11.99 20.25 -18.19
C ARG A 529 -10.78 20.86 -17.48
N ASN A 530 -10.10 20.06 -16.66
CA ASN A 530 -8.97 20.55 -15.87
C ASN A 530 -7.78 20.93 -16.74
N ARG A 531 -7.38 20.07 -17.67
CA ARG A 531 -6.18 20.28 -18.49
C ARG A 531 -6.36 21.42 -19.49
N ASP A 532 -7.40 21.34 -20.31
CA ASP A 532 -7.54 22.16 -21.53
C ASP A 532 -8.23 23.50 -21.27
N TYR A 533 -8.92 23.65 -20.14
CA TYR A 533 -9.69 24.86 -19.84
C TYR A 533 -9.24 25.49 -18.53
N VAL A 534 -9.26 24.76 -17.41
CA VAL A 534 -8.85 25.34 -16.12
C VAL A 534 -7.36 25.67 -16.11
N TYR A 535 -6.46 24.71 -16.36
CA TYR A 535 -5.02 24.95 -16.24
C TYR A 535 -4.44 25.73 -17.42
N GLN A 536 -5.05 25.63 -18.59
CA GLN A 536 -4.59 26.30 -19.80
C GLN A 536 -5.11 27.75 -19.90
N LEU A 537 -6.36 28.02 -19.50
CA LEU A 537 -6.99 29.33 -19.71
C LEU A 537 -7.07 30.19 -18.44
N ASN A 538 -6.87 29.60 -17.25
CA ASN A 538 -6.95 30.35 -15.99
C ASN A 538 -5.59 30.50 -15.32
N GLU A 539 -5.17 31.74 -15.10
CA GLU A 539 -3.99 32.02 -14.30
C GLU A 539 -4.17 31.63 -12.83
N ARG A 540 -3.09 31.14 -12.19
CA ARG A 540 -3.14 30.70 -10.78
C ARG A 540 -3.56 31.81 -9.82
N LYS A 541 -3.11 33.05 -10.05
CA LYS A 541 -3.47 34.21 -9.22
C LYS A 541 -4.97 34.52 -9.28
N LEU A 542 -5.57 34.43 -10.47
CA LEU A 542 -7.00 34.65 -10.66
C LEU A 542 -7.85 33.52 -10.05
N LEU A 543 -7.35 32.28 -10.07
CA LEU A 543 -7.99 31.18 -9.37
C LEU A 543 -7.98 31.37 -7.85
N GLN A 544 -6.91 31.95 -7.29
CA GLN A 544 -6.86 32.31 -5.87
C GLN A 544 -7.81 33.47 -5.54
N LEU A 545 -7.88 34.49 -6.40
CA LEU A 545 -8.86 35.58 -6.28
C LEU A 545 -10.29 35.04 -6.23
N ALA A 546 -10.64 34.11 -7.13
CA ALA A 546 -11.98 33.51 -7.19
C ALA A 546 -12.35 32.65 -5.96
N ILE A 547 -11.36 32.18 -5.18
CA ILE A 547 -11.60 31.46 -3.92
C ILE A 547 -11.94 32.47 -2.79
N ASP A 548 -11.39 33.68 -2.85
CA ASP A 548 -11.65 34.75 -1.90
C ASP A 548 -12.92 35.51 -2.29
N LYS A 549 -14.04 35.22 -1.61
CA LYS A 549 -15.35 35.80 -1.91
C LYS A 549 -15.42 37.30 -1.64
N ILE A 550 -14.71 37.79 -0.62
CA ILE A 550 -14.69 39.21 -0.26
C ILE A 550 -13.91 40.00 -1.32
N GLU A 551 -12.69 39.57 -1.66
CA GLU A 551 -11.91 40.22 -2.71
C GLU A 551 -12.58 40.12 -4.09
N THR A 552 -13.16 38.96 -4.41
CA THR A 552 -14.00 38.78 -5.60
C THR A 552 -15.09 39.85 -5.67
N LYS A 553 -15.83 40.10 -4.59
CA LYS A 553 -16.90 41.11 -4.56
C LYS A 553 -16.37 42.52 -4.76
N LYS A 554 -15.23 42.87 -4.14
CA LYS A 554 -14.61 44.20 -4.33
C LYS A 554 -14.29 44.43 -5.81
N VAL A 555 -13.68 43.45 -6.47
CA VAL A 555 -13.33 43.53 -7.91
C VAL A 555 -14.60 43.62 -8.78
N LEU A 556 -15.63 42.84 -8.47
CA LEU A 556 -16.91 42.89 -9.18
C LEU A 556 -17.59 44.26 -9.03
N LEU A 557 -17.64 44.82 -7.82
CA LEU A 557 -18.22 46.14 -7.55
C LEU A 557 -17.48 47.27 -8.28
N GLN A 558 -16.15 47.23 -8.32
CA GLN A 558 -15.34 48.20 -9.06
C GLN A 558 -15.65 48.22 -10.56
N GLN A 559 -16.12 47.11 -11.11
CA GLN A 559 -16.53 46.97 -12.50
C GLN A 559 -18.04 47.13 -12.72
N GLY A 560 -18.77 47.59 -11.70
CA GLY A 560 -20.21 47.82 -11.77
C GLY A 560 -21.06 46.53 -11.83
N VAL A 561 -20.48 45.37 -11.48
CA VAL A 561 -21.21 44.11 -11.42
C VAL A 561 -21.97 44.01 -10.09
N PRO A 562 -23.31 43.85 -10.09
CA PRO A 562 -24.08 43.79 -8.86
C PRO A 562 -23.74 42.56 -8.00
N VAL A 563 -23.45 42.78 -6.72
CA VAL A 563 -23.23 41.75 -5.69
C VAL A 563 -23.95 42.15 -4.41
N PRO A 564 -24.30 41.20 -3.51
CA PRO A 564 -24.84 41.53 -2.20
C PRO A 564 -23.84 42.38 -1.38
N GLN A 565 -24.36 43.36 -0.66
CA GLN A 565 -23.55 44.21 0.21
C GLN A 565 -22.97 43.39 1.37
N THR A 566 -21.66 43.54 1.61
CA THR A 566 -21.04 43.04 2.84
C THR A 566 -21.29 44.07 3.94
N LEU A 567 -22.03 43.68 4.99
CA LEU A 567 -22.44 44.58 6.07
C LEU A 567 -21.32 44.76 7.10
N ASP A 568 -20.65 43.66 7.45
CA ASP A 568 -19.55 43.63 8.41
C ASP A 568 -18.70 42.36 8.21
N MET A 569 -17.48 42.35 8.76
CA MET A 569 -16.55 41.22 8.69
C MET A 569 -15.70 41.09 9.95
N CYS A 570 -15.31 39.85 10.26
CA CYS A 570 -14.45 39.49 11.37
C CYS A 570 -13.35 38.56 10.88
N ASP A 571 -12.12 39.04 10.95
CA ASP A 571 -10.89 38.36 10.49
C ASP A 571 -10.06 37.80 11.66
N SER A 572 -10.31 38.24 12.89
CA SER A 572 -9.51 37.86 14.04
C SER A 572 -10.33 37.63 15.31
N PHE A 573 -9.78 36.82 16.23
CA PHE A 573 -10.37 36.62 17.56
C PHE A 573 -10.41 37.88 18.42
N ARG A 574 -9.60 38.90 18.09
CA ARG A 574 -9.58 40.17 18.81
C ARG A 574 -10.89 40.93 18.63
N ASP A 575 -11.43 40.88 17.42
CA ASP A 575 -12.61 41.65 17.01
C ASP A 575 -13.90 40.82 17.11
N LEU A 576 -13.79 39.57 17.58
CA LEU A 576 -14.89 38.60 17.64
C LEU A 576 -16.02 39.06 18.57
N ASP A 577 -15.70 39.55 19.76
CA ASP A 577 -16.71 39.92 20.75
C ASP A 577 -17.46 41.19 20.28
N ASP A 578 -16.74 42.17 19.71
CA ASP A 578 -17.34 43.38 19.13
C ASP A 578 -18.21 43.06 17.90
N PHE A 579 -17.71 42.20 17.00
CA PHE A 579 -18.45 41.73 15.83
C PHE A 579 -19.76 41.04 16.23
N VAL A 580 -19.71 40.12 17.19
CA VAL A 580 -20.88 39.36 17.66
C VAL A 580 -21.91 40.27 18.32
N GLU A 581 -21.49 41.31 19.04
CA GLU A 581 -22.43 42.30 19.57
C GLU A 581 -23.04 43.18 18.51
N HIS A 582 -22.27 43.59 17.50
CA HIS A 582 -22.80 44.35 16.38
C HIS A 582 -23.86 43.57 15.58
N LEU A 583 -23.85 42.23 15.61
CA LEU A 583 -24.91 41.41 15.01
C LEU A 583 -26.30 41.66 15.61
N ARG A 584 -26.40 42.20 16.84
CA ARG A 584 -27.69 42.53 17.46
C ARG A 584 -28.45 43.62 16.71
N ASP A 585 -27.73 44.50 16.02
CA ASP A 585 -28.31 45.65 15.32
C ASP A 585 -29.04 45.22 14.03
N PHE A 586 -28.81 44.00 13.57
CA PHE A 586 -29.42 43.46 12.36
C PHE A 586 -30.59 42.54 12.70
N LYS A 587 -31.77 42.86 12.16
CA LYS A 587 -32.98 42.03 12.33
C LYS A 587 -32.88 40.67 11.61
N SER A 588 -32.23 40.64 10.44
CA SER A 588 -32.06 39.44 9.62
C SER A 588 -30.82 39.57 8.75
N PHE A 589 -30.01 38.51 8.66
CA PHE A 589 -28.74 38.51 7.94
C PHE A 589 -28.26 37.09 7.66
N VAL A 590 -27.22 36.95 6.85
CA VAL A 590 -26.56 35.68 6.56
C VAL A 590 -25.09 35.78 6.93
N VAL A 591 -24.62 34.92 7.83
CA VAL A 591 -23.18 34.76 8.12
C VAL A 591 -22.58 33.79 7.12
N LYS A 592 -21.46 34.16 6.51
CA LYS A 592 -20.76 33.35 5.52
C LYS A 592 -19.25 33.29 5.79
N PRO A 593 -18.61 32.13 5.57
CA PRO A 593 -17.16 32.03 5.46
C PRO A 593 -16.66 32.60 4.13
N ASN A 594 -15.53 33.29 4.14
CA ASN A 594 -14.90 33.85 2.95
C ASN A 594 -14.38 32.76 2.01
N ARG A 595 -13.74 31.72 2.55
CA ARG A 595 -13.12 30.62 1.76
C ARG A 595 -13.92 29.32 1.79
N GLY A 596 -15.15 29.36 2.32
CA GLY A 596 -16.00 28.18 2.43
C GLY A 596 -16.61 27.70 1.12
N SER A 597 -16.95 26.40 1.06
CA SER A 597 -17.48 25.77 -0.16
C SER A 597 -18.74 24.94 0.11
N GLN A 598 -19.51 24.65 -0.95
CA GLN A 598 -20.72 23.81 -0.91
C GLN A 598 -21.85 24.29 0.02
N GLY A 599 -21.77 25.54 0.49
CA GLY A 599 -22.70 26.09 1.48
C GLY A 599 -22.39 25.72 2.94
N ASN A 600 -21.24 25.09 3.20
CA ASN A 600 -20.81 24.77 4.56
C ASN A 600 -20.39 26.04 5.31
N GLY A 601 -20.74 26.12 6.59
CA GLY A 601 -20.49 27.30 7.43
C GLY A 601 -21.46 28.46 7.22
N ILE A 602 -22.38 28.39 6.25
CA ILE A 602 -23.39 29.44 6.04
C ILE A 602 -24.47 29.32 7.12
N LEU A 603 -24.70 30.42 7.85
CA LEU A 603 -25.75 30.52 8.85
C LEU A 603 -26.75 31.61 8.45
N VAL A 604 -28.00 31.20 8.21
CA VAL A 604 -29.08 32.09 7.77
C VAL A 604 -29.95 32.46 8.97
N ILE A 605 -29.97 33.75 9.33
CA ILE A 605 -30.76 34.32 10.42
C ILE A 605 -31.95 35.07 9.82
N VAL A 606 -33.16 34.58 10.10
CA VAL A 606 -34.42 35.15 9.58
C VAL A 606 -35.06 36.15 10.52
N ASN A 607 -34.75 36.06 11.82
CA ASN A 607 -35.19 37.03 12.81
C ASN A 607 -34.17 37.10 13.95
N ASN A 608 -34.12 38.24 14.62
CA ASN A 608 -33.30 38.50 15.79
C ASN A 608 -34.17 39.23 16.82
N ASP A 609 -34.46 38.54 17.93
CA ASP A 609 -35.21 39.10 19.06
C ASP A 609 -34.21 39.39 20.19
N ASP A 610 -33.56 40.54 20.13
CA ASP A 610 -32.63 41.07 21.15
C ASP A 610 -31.55 40.06 21.61
N GLY A 611 -30.77 39.53 20.67
CA GLY A 611 -29.68 38.57 20.95
C GLY A 611 -30.12 37.10 20.95
N THR A 612 -31.41 36.83 20.73
CA THR A 612 -31.91 35.50 20.39
C THR A 612 -32.13 35.39 18.89
N PHE A 613 -31.21 34.72 18.18
CA PHE A 613 -31.24 34.60 16.72
C PHE A 613 -32.06 33.38 16.28
N VAL A 614 -32.97 33.57 15.33
CA VAL A 614 -33.80 32.50 14.76
C VAL A 614 -33.26 32.12 13.39
N THR A 615 -32.90 30.86 13.20
CA THR A 615 -32.46 30.35 11.90
C THR A 615 -33.62 30.09 10.95
N ALA A 616 -33.33 29.93 9.66
CA ALA A 616 -34.33 29.52 8.66
C ALA A 616 -35.03 28.17 8.97
N SER A 617 -34.40 27.30 9.77
CA SER A 617 -35.00 26.03 10.23
C SER A 617 -35.88 26.19 11.49
N GLY A 618 -36.05 27.41 12.00
CA GLY A 618 -36.77 27.70 13.24
C GLY A 618 -35.96 27.46 14.52
N LYS A 619 -34.66 27.16 14.43
CA LYS A 619 -33.81 26.94 15.61
C LYS A 619 -33.47 28.29 16.24
N ARG A 620 -33.60 28.38 17.57
CA ARG A 620 -33.15 29.55 18.35
C ARG A 620 -31.69 29.36 18.76
N LEU A 621 -30.86 30.37 18.50
CA LEU A 621 -29.43 30.42 18.81
C LEU A 621 -29.16 31.58 19.75
N SER A 622 -28.33 31.33 20.76
CA SER A 622 -27.81 32.38 21.63
C SER A 622 -26.63 33.11 20.98
N LEU A 623 -26.26 34.28 21.49
CA LEU A 623 -25.00 34.95 21.16
C LEU A 623 -23.79 34.03 21.33
N MET A 624 -23.78 33.18 22.35
CA MET A 624 -22.69 32.23 22.58
C MET A 624 -22.60 31.18 21.46
N ASP A 625 -23.74 30.76 20.90
CA ASP A 625 -23.77 29.86 19.75
C ASP A 625 -23.28 30.54 18.47
N ILE A 626 -23.64 31.81 18.25
CA ILE A 626 -23.13 32.60 17.12
C ILE A 626 -21.62 32.82 17.25
N ARG A 627 -21.16 33.22 18.43
CA ARG A 627 -19.73 33.40 18.74
C ARG A 627 -18.96 32.12 18.46
N TYR A 628 -19.48 30.98 18.90
CA TYR A 628 -18.89 29.68 18.60
C TYR A 628 -18.83 29.42 17.09
N HIS A 629 -19.93 29.64 16.36
CA HIS A 629 -19.96 29.44 14.91
C HIS A 629 -18.97 30.33 14.15
N VAL A 630 -18.89 31.62 14.51
CA VAL A 630 -17.94 32.57 13.92
C VAL A 630 -16.50 32.18 14.27
N SER A 631 -16.24 31.72 15.49
CA SER A 631 -14.90 31.22 15.86
C SER A 631 -14.47 30.00 15.03
N GLU A 632 -15.41 29.11 14.69
CA GLU A 632 -15.15 27.96 13.81
C GLU A 632 -14.82 28.42 12.38
N ILE A 633 -15.45 29.49 11.89
CA ILE A 633 -15.08 30.13 10.61
C ILE A 633 -13.66 30.66 10.70
N ILE A 634 -13.34 31.53 11.66
CA ILE A 634 -12.02 32.19 11.77
C ILE A 634 -10.88 31.18 11.91
N THR A 635 -11.13 30.07 12.61
CA THR A 635 -10.15 28.99 12.78
C THR A 635 -9.93 28.17 11.50
N GLY A 636 -10.73 28.38 10.45
CA GLY A 636 -10.60 27.68 9.17
C GLY A 636 -11.36 26.37 9.08
N ASN A 637 -12.37 26.12 9.92
CA ASN A 637 -13.08 24.84 9.92
C ASN A 637 -13.96 24.65 8.68
N PHE A 638 -14.34 25.75 8.02
CA PHE A 638 -15.10 25.71 6.78
C PHE A 638 -14.25 26.01 5.53
N ALA A 639 -12.99 26.40 5.69
CA ALA A 639 -12.06 26.64 4.59
C ALA A 639 -11.56 25.31 4.01
N GLN A 640 -11.50 25.20 2.68
CA GLN A 640 -11.11 23.95 1.99
C GLN A 640 -9.70 23.44 2.34
N ASP A 641 -8.79 24.36 2.65
CA ASP A 641 -7.40 24.09 3.01
C ASP A 641 -7.16 24.12 4.53
N GLY A 642 -8.20 24.41 5.33
CA GLY A 642 -8.09 24.57 6.78
C GLY A 642 -7.32 25.82 7.20
N ALA A 643 -7.02 26.73 6.28
CA ALA A 643 -6.37 27.99 6.62
C ALA A 643 -7.33 28.89 7.42
N PRO A 644 -6.81 29.79 8.28
CA PRO A 644 -7.62 30.81 8.92
C PRO A 644 -8.46 31.57 7.89
N ASP A 645 -9.71 31.86 8.24
CA ASP A 645 -10.70 32.44 7.34
C ASP A 645 -11.28 33.73 7.92
N THR A 646 -12.04 34.45 7.10
CA THR A 646 -12.79 35.63 7.51
C THR A 646 -14.28 35.30 7.52
N ALA A 647 -14.95 35.56 8.64
CA ALA A 647 -16.41 35.54 8.69
C ALA A 647 -16.93 36.89 8.21
N TYR A 648 -17.98 36.90 7.40
CA TYR A 648 -18.64 38.13 7.00
C TYR A 648 -20.14 37.97 6.97
N ILE A 649 -20.87 39.09 7.07
CA ILE A 649 -22.32 39.11 7.01
C ILE A 649 -22.85 39.84 5.78
N GLU A 650 -23.97 39.35 5.28
CA GLU A 650 -24.74 39.92 4.19
C GLU A 650 -26.21 40.10 4.58
N PRO A 651 -26.94 41.01 3.93
CA PRO A 651 -28.38 41.11 4.11
C PRO A 651 -29.06 39.80 3.67
N LEU A 652 -30.17 39.48 4.35
CA LEU A 652 -31.02 38.37 3.93
C LEU A 652 -31.72 38.75 2.61
N LEU A 653 -31.34 38.08 1.52
CA LEU A 653 -31.93 38.29 0.20
C LEU A 653 -33.34 37.68 0.14
N ILE A 654 -34.26 38.38 -0.54
CA ILE A 654 -35.63 37.93 -0.75
C ILE A 654 -35.76 37.48 -2.19
N GLU A 655 -35.98 36.19 -2.40
CA GLU A 655 -36.10 35.61 -3.73
C GLU A 655 -37.24 36.25 -4.53
N HIS A 656 -36.97 36.53 -5.81
CA HIS A 656 -37.94 37.15 -6.70
C HIS A 656 -39.21 36.28 -6.88
N HIS A 657 -40.39 36.89 -6.88
CA HIS A 657 -41.69 36.21 -6.83
C HIS A 657 -41.84 35.10 -7.87
N ARG A 658 -41.48 35.34 -9.14
CA ARG A 658 -41.52 34.32 -10.21
C ARG A 658 -40.66 33.08 -9.95
N ILE A 659 -39.55 33.21 -9.23
CA ILE A 659 -38.70 32.07 -8.86
C ILE A 659 -39.28 31.40 -7.61
N SER A 660 -39.77 32.18 -6.66
CA SER A 660 -40.39 31.68 -5.43
C SER A 660 -41.67 30.85 -5.69
N GLU A 661 -42.34 31.08 -6.82
CA GLU A 661 -43.45 30.25 -7.30
C GLU A 661 -43.02 28.79 -7.54
N ILE A 662 -41.75 28.55 -7.88
CA ILE A 662 -41.19 27.21 -8.08
C ILE A 662 -40.81 26.59 -6.73
N ALA A 663 -40.06 27.32 -5.91
CA ALA A 663 -39.68 26.90 -4.56
C ALA A 663 -39.80 28.06 -3.58
N ASN A 664 -40.57 27.86 -2.52
CA ASN A 664 -40.80 28.87 -1.49
C ASN A 664 -39.84 28.74 -0.28
N LEU A 665 -38.80 27.91 -0.40
CA LEU A 665 -37.90 27.57 0.70
C LEU A 665 -36.45 27.67 0.25
N GLY A 666 -35.74 28.70 0.73
CA GLY A 666 -34.33 28.92 0.44
C GLY A 666 -34.10 30.00 -0.62
N LEU A 667 -32.91 29.97 -1.23
CA LEU A 667 -32.54 30.86 -2.33
C LEU A 667 -32.05 30.02 -3.51
N SER A 668 -32.71 30.15 -4.65
CA SER A 668 -32.27 29.56 -5.91
C SER A 668 -31.14 30.38 -6.53
N ASP A 669 -30.30 29.72 -7.30
CA ASP A 669 -29.27 30.39 -8.08
C ASP A 669 -29.23 29.87 -9.50
N ILE A 670 -28.77 30.72 -10.41
CA ILE A 670 -28.58 30.44 -11.82
C ILE A 670 -27.08 30.32 -12.03
N ARG A 671 -26.63 29.11 -12.35
CA ARG A 671 -25.25 28.86 -12.74
C ARG A 671 -25.11 29.09 -14.25
N VAL A 672 -24.25 30.03 -14.62
CA VAL A 672 -23.85 30.34 -15.99
C VAL A 672 -22.39 29.94 -16.17
N ILE A 673 -22.12 29.02 -17.09
CA ILE A 673 -20.74 28.62 -17.45
C ILE A 673 -20.32 29.41 -18.68
N LEU A 674 -19.19 30.09 -18.57
CA LEU A 674 -18.58 30.85 -19.66
C LEU A 674 -17.20 30.30 -20.02
N CYS A 675 -16.90 30.36 -21.31
CA CYS A 675 -15.56 30.16 -21.86
C CYS A 675 -15.25 31.36 -22.77
N ASN A 676 -14.22 32.13 -22.45
CA ASN A 676 -13.79 33.29 -23.24
C ASN A 676 -14.95 34.24 -23.66
N GLN A 677 -15.76 34.71 -22.70
CA GLN A 677 -16.94 35.58 -22.89
C GLN A 677 -18.17 34.93 -23.56
N GLU A 678 -18.05 33.69 -24.04
CA GLU A 678 -19.17 32.93 -24.60
C GLU A 678 -19.89 32.12 -23.51
N ILE A 679 -21.22 32.23 -23.44
CA ILE A 679 -22.04 31.45 -22.53
C ILE A 679 -22.24 30.05 -23.13
N ILE A 680 -21.71 29.04 -22.45
CA ILE A 680 -21.70 27.66 -22.92
C ILE A 680 -22.93 26.89 -22.42
N SER A 681 -23.30 27.11 -21.15
CA SER A 681 -24.34 26.33 -20.49
C SER A 681 -24.91 27.06 -19.28
N CYS A 682 -26.22 26.94 -19.08
CA CYS A 682 -26.96 27.55 -17.97
C CYS A 682 -27.90 26.55 -17.29
N MET A 683 -27.99 26.63 -15.96
CA MET A 683 -29.02 25.93 -15.19
C MET A 683 -29.49 26.76 -13.99
N LEU A 684 -30.77 26.64 -13.66
CA LEU A 684 -31.33 27.10 -12.40
C LEU A 684 -31.23 25.94 -11.39
N ARG A 685 -30.67 26.21 -10.21
CA ARG A 685 -30.61 25.28 -9.08
C ARG A 685 -31.66 25.68 -8.07
N VAL A 686 -32.61 24.79 -7.86
CA VAL A 686 -33.78 25.03 -7.01
C VAL A 686 -33.62 24.24 -5.70
N PRO A 687 -33.66 24.90 -4.54
CA PRO A 687 -33.54 24.24 -3.23
C PRO A 687 -34.73 23.34 -2.90
N THR A 688 -34.51 22.34 -2.04
CA THR A 688 -35.56 21.47 -1.49
C THR A 688 -35.45 21.39 0.02
N LYS A 689 -36.44 20.80 0.71
CA LYS A 689 -36.32 20.45 2.13
C LYS A 689 -35.16 19.49 2.39
N LEU A 690 -34.89 18.57 1.45
CA LEU A 690 -33.76 17.63 1.55
C LEU A 690 -32.41 18.34 1.48
N SER A 691 -32.31 19.47 0.77
CA SER A 691 -31.10 20.30 0.73
C SER A 691 -31.09 21.42 1.77
N GLU A 692 -32.00 21.39 2.75
CA GLU A 692 -32.11 22.40 3.82
C GLU A 692 -32.24 23.85 3.27
N GLY A 693 -32.89 24.03 2.13
CA GLY A 693 -33.03 25.35 1.51
C GLY A 693 -31.79 25.83 0.73
N LYS A 694 -30.80 24.97 0.49
CA LYS A 694 -29.58 25.30 -0.27
C LYS A 694 -29.68 24.83 -1.72
N ALA A 695 -29.21 25.65 -2.66
CA ALA A 695 -29.14 25.33 -4.09
C ALA A 695 -27.92 24.44 -4.45
N ASN A 696 -27.75 23.32 -3.74
CA ASN A 696 -26.67 22.35 -3.96
C ASN A 696 -27.22 20.99 -4.44
N LEU A 697 -26.92 20.62 -5.69
CA LEU A 697 -27.39 19.37 -6.31
C LEU A 697 -26.95 18.12 -5.55
N HIS A 698 -25.76 18.14 -4.92
CA HIS A 698 -25.26 17.02 -4.12
C HIS A 698 -26.02 16.84 -2.80
N GLN A 699 -26.51 17.94 -2.22
CA GLN A 699 -27.34 17.94 -1.02
C GLN A 699 -28.83 17.70 -1.34
N GLY A 700 -29.20 17.52 -2.61
CA GLY A 700 -30.57 17.24 -3.02
C GLY A 700 -31.35 18.45 -3.54
N ALA A 701 -30.68 19.50 -4.04
CA ALA A 701 -31.35 20.50 -4.87
C ALA A 701 -31.72 19.91 -6.24
N ILE A 702 -32.67 20.55 -6.91
CA ILE A 702 -33.11 20.21 -8.27
C ILE A 702 -32.34 21.07 -9.26
N GLY A 703 -31.86 20.47 -10.34
CA GLY A 703 -31.29 21.20 -11.47
C GLY A 703 -32.33 21.33 -12.58
N LEU A 704 -32.57 22.55 -13.04
CA LEU A 704 -33.41 22.85 -14.20
C LEU A 704 -32.54 23.45 -15.30
N SER A 705 -32.58 22.87 -16.50
CA SER A 705 -31.85 23.43 -17.63
C SER A 705 -32.50 24.72 -18.07
N VAL A 706 -31.71 25.76 -18.32
CA VAL A 706 -32.19 27.02 -18.87
C VAL A 706 -31.70 27.16 -20.31
N ASP A 707 -32.63 27.42 -21.23
CA ASP A 707 -32.30 27.71 -22.63
C ASP A 707 -31.60 29.07 -22.74
N ILE A 708 -30.47 29.12 -23.45
CA ILE A 708 -29.58 30.30 -23.46
C ILE A 708 -30.22 31.48 -24.22
N GLU A 709 -30.97 31.18 -25.27
CA GLU A 709 -31.61 32.20 -26.11
C GLU A 709 -32.86 32.77 -25.43
N THR A 710 -33.75 31.89 -25.00
CA THR A 710 -35.07 32.28 -24.48
C THR A 710 -35.10 32.51 -22.99
N GLY A 711 -34.25 31.84 -22.20
CA GLY A 711 -34.31 31.87 -20.73
C GLY A 711 -35.43 31.01 -20.14
N LEU A 712 -35.98 30.06 -20.90
CA LEU A 712 -37.02 29.14 -20.43
C LEU A 712 -36.43 27.90 -19.77
N THR A 713 -37.07 27.41 -18.70
CA THR A 713 -36.73 26.10 -18.12
C THR A 713 -37.26 24.96 -18.98
N ALA A 714 -36.40 24.04 -19.39
CA ALA A 714 -36.76 23.02 -20.40
C ALA A 714 -36.72 21.56 -19.90
N LYS A 715 -35.75 21.22 -19.05
CA LYS A 715 -35.54 19.86 -18.53
C LYS A 715 -35.16 19.91 -17.06
N CYS A 716 -35.41 18.81 -16.35
CA CYS A 716 -35.13 18.68 -14.93
C CYS A 716 -34.16 17.52 -14.65
N SER A 717 -33.41 17.61 -13.55
CA SER A 717 -32.73 16.47 -12.93
C SER A 717 -32.74 16.59 -11.42
N PHE A 718 -33.25 15.55 -10.76
CA PHE A 718 -33.23 15.38 -9.31
C PHE A 718 -32.73 13.98 -8.98
N LYS A 719 -31.54 13.89 -8.37
CA LYS A 719 -30.85 12.60 -8.09
C LYS A 719 -30.81 11.66 -9.31
N GLY A 720 -30.65 12.22 -10.52
CA GLY A 720 -30.60 11.48 -11.79
C GLY A 720 -31.95 11.06 -12.38
N LYS A 721 -33.06 11.47 -11.76
CA LYS A 721 -34.44 11.26 -12.23
C LYS A 721 -35.04 12.55 -12.78
N GLN A 722 -35.97 12.40 -13.72
CA GLN A 722 -36.82 13.49 -14.17
C GLN A 722 -37.96 13.72 -13.16
N LEU A 723 -38.36 14.97 -13.00
CA LEU A 723 -39.53 15.38 -12.23
C LEU A 723 -40.29 16.43 -13.03
N ASP A 724 -41.61 16.33 -13.02
CA ASP A 724 -42.48 17.35 -13.62
C ASP A 724 -42.83 18.45 -12.62
N LYS A 725 -42.92 18.07 -11.33
CA LYS A 725 -43.30 18.94 -10.22
C LYS A 725 -42.26 18.94 -9.12
N HIS A 726 -42.13 20.07 -8.44
CA HIS A 726 -41.29 20.21 -7.26
C HIS A 726 -41.81 19.33 -6.11
N PRO A 727 -40.96 18.55 -5.42
CA PRO A 727 -41.39 17.58 -4.40
C PRO A 727 -42.02 18.25 -3.18
N ASP A 728 -41.56 19.46 -2.82
CA ASP A 728 -42.05 20.16 -1.61
C ASP A 728 -43.19 21.16 -1.88
N SER A 729 -43.09 22.01 -2.92
CA SER A 729 -44.11 23.02 -3.25
C SER A 729 -45.22 22.50 -4.16
N GLY A 730 -44.99 21.40 -4.91
CA GLY A 730 -45.95 20.87 -5.90
C GLY A 730 -46.01 21.67 -7.21
N SER A 731 -45.25 22.75 -7.35
CA SER A 731 -45.22 23.62 -8.53
C SER A 731 -44.65 22.90 -9.76
N GLN A 732 -45.15 23.25 -10.95
CA GLN A 732 -44.58 22.78 -12.21
C GLN A 732 -43.14 23.28 -12.33
N LEU A 733 -42.20 22.45 -12.81
CA LEU A 733 -40.77 22.83 -12.89
C LEU A 733 -40.35 23.39 -14.26
N LEU A 734 -41.07 23.02 -15.31
CA LEU A 734 -40.71 23.31 -16.71
C LEU A 734 -41.60 24.42 -17.28
N GLY A 735 -41.07 25.14 -18.27
CA GLY A 735 -41.77 26.21 -18.99
C GLY A 735 -41.73 27.57 -18.30
N HIS A 736 -40.92 27.74 -17.25
CA HIS A 736 -40.80 29.00 -16.52
C HIS A 736 -39.80 29.93 -17.20
N GLN A 737 -40.22 31.18 -17.40
CA GLN A 737 -39.35 32.23 -17.92
C GLN A 737 -38.55 32.85 -16.78
N ILE A 738 -37.22 32.71 -16.84
CA ILE A 738 -36.33 33.36 -15.89
C ILE A 738 -36.43 34.89 -16.06
N PRO A 739 -36.75 35.65 -15.00
CA PRO A 739 -36.85 37.10 -15.07
C PRO A 739 -35.47 37.73 -15.30
N PHE A 740 -35.42 38.88 -15.97
CA PHE A 740 -34.19 39.63 -16.26
C PHE A 740 -33.13 38.85 -17.08
N TRP A 741 -33.53 37.85 -17.89
CA TRP A 741 -32.59 36.94 -18.55
C TRP A 741 -31.46 37.62 -19.34
N ASN A 742 -31.77 38.64 -20.15
CA ASN A 742 -30.75 39.37 -20.90
C ASN A 742 -29.75 40.09 -19.98
N LYS A 743 -30.23 40.68 -18.87
CA LYS A 743 -29.38 41.32 -17.86
C LYS A 743 -28.51 40.30 -17.13
N ILE A 744 -29.01 39.09 -16.88
CA ILE A 744 -28.24 37.99 -16.28
C ILE A 744 -27.08 37.57 -17.19
N LYS A 745 -27.32 37.45 -18.51
CA LYS A 745 -26.25 37.16 -19.48
C LYS A 745 -25.18 38.26 -19.45
N GLU A 746 -25.58 39.52 -19.45
CA GLU A 746 -24.67 40.67 -19.37
C GLU A 746 -23.86 40.68 -18.07
N ILE A 747 -24.52 40.46 -16.92
CA ILE A 747 -23.86 40.37 -15.60
C ILE A 747 -22.82 39.25 -15.59
N ALA A 748 -23.15 38.08 -16.13
CA ALA A 748 -22.23 36.94 -16.17
C ALA A 748 -20.99 37.23 -17.03
N GLN A 749 -21.17 37.88 -18.18
CA GLN A 749 -20.07 38.32 -19.05
C GLN A 749 -19.21 39.40 -18.37
N ASN A 750 -19.84 40.41 -17.77
CA ASN A 750 -19.13 41.47 -17.04
C ASN A 750 -18.38 40.92 -15.82
N ALA A 751 -18.92 39.89 -15.15
CA ALA A 751 -18.22 39.19 -14.08
C ALA A 751 -16.94 38.50 -14.58
N GLN A 752 -16.98 37.86 -15.76
CA GLN A 752 -15.77 37.29 -16.38
C GLN A 752 -14.80 38.36 -16.87
N LYS A 753 -15.27 39.55 -17.29
CA LYS A 753 -14.36 40.67 -17.62
C LYS A 753 -13.65 41.19 -16.38
N ALA A 754 -14.37 41.29 -15.26
CA ALA A 754 -13.82 41.74 -13.99
C ALA A 754 -12.81 40.75 -13.41
N ILE A 755 -13.09 39.45 -13.54
CA ILE A 755 -12.20 38.36 -13.11
C ILE A 755 -11.88 37.53 -14.35
N PRO A 756 -10.78 37.86 -15.08
CA PRO A 756 -10.48 37.37 -16.44
C PRO A 756 -10.00 35.91 -16.47
N LEU A 757 -10.79 35.01 -15.89
CA LEU A 757 -10.66 33.57 -16.02
C LEU A 757 -11.22 33.15 -17.38
N GLY A 758 -10.41 32.54 -18.25
CA GLY A 758 -10.89 32.06 -19.55
C GLY A 758 -11.97 30.98 -19.45
N TYR A 759 -12.04 30.23 -18.34
CA TYR A 759 -13.16 29.33 -18.02
C TYR A 759 -13.68 29.58 -16.60
N ILE A 760 -14.96 29.93 -16.47
CA ILE A 760 -15.57 30.38 -15.22
C ILE A 760 -17.02 29.90 -15.11
N GLY A 761 -17.48 29.61 -13.89
CA GLY A 761 -18.89 29.50 -13.57
C GLY A 761 -19.30 30.68 -12.70
N VAL A 762 -20.35 31.40 -13.08
CA VAL A 762 -20.90 32.52 -12.32
C VAL A 762 -22.25 32.10 -11.77
N ASP A 763 -22.42 32.25 -10.45
CA ASP A 763 -23.66 31.90 -9.75
C ASP A 763 -24.42 33.19 -9.45
N ILE A 764 -25.63 33.31 -9.98
CA ILE A 764 -26.43 34.53 -9.94
C ILE A 764 -27.76 34.24 -9.23
N CYS A 765 -28.12 35.02 -8.22
CA CYS A 765 -29.46 35.01 -7.65
C CYS A 765 -30.28 36.19 -8.18
N ILE A 766 -31.59 36.15 -7.95
CA ILE A 766 -32.50 37.25 -8.30
C ILE A 766 -33.24 37.67 -7.03
N ASP A 767 -32.93 38.86 -6.54
CA ASP A 767 -33.65 39.47 -5.43
C ASP A 767 -34.88 40.24 -5.94
N GLU A 768 -35.97 40.24 -5.16
CA GLU A 768 -37.22 40.92 -5.49
C GLU A 768 -37.04 42.43 -5.72
N LYS A 769 -36.18 43.09 -4.94
CA LYS A 769 -35.98 44.54 -4.99
C LYS A 769 -34.70 44.94 -5.73
N LEU A 770 -33.61 44.21 -5.50
CA LEU A 770 -32.29 44.54 -6.04
C LEU A 770 -32.07 43.95 -7.46
N GLY A 771 -32.89 42.98 -7.86
CA GLY A 771 -32.77 42.29 -9.14
C GLY A 771 -31.62 41.27 -9.17
N PRO A 772 -31.07 40.95 -10.35
CA PRO A 772 -30.04 39.93 -10.50
C PRO A 772 -28.68 40.38 -9.92
N MET A 773 -28.05 39.50 -9.13
CA MET A 773 -26.76 39.76 -8.48
C MET A 773 -25.87 38.51 -8.46
N VAL A 774 -24.55 38.69 -8.54
CA VAL A 774 -23.58 37.59 -8.46
C VAL A 774 -23.38 37.20 -6.99
N LEU A 775 -23.63 35.93 -6.68
CA LEU A 775 -23.38 35.34 -5.36
C LEU A 775 -21.93 34.89 -5.20
N GLU A 776 -21.42 34.18 -6.19
CA GLU A 776 -20.03 33.71 -6.22
C GLU A 776 -19.58 33.45 -7.66
N VAL A 777 -18.25 33.43 -7.85
CA VAL A 777 -17.61 32.96 -9.07
C VAL A 777 -16.79 31.72 -8.76
N ASN A 778 -16.78 30.78 -9.70
CA ASN A 778 -16.15 29.49 -9.56
C ASN A 778 -15.17 29.28 -10.72
N GLY A 779 -13.87 29.23 -10.44
CA GLY A 779 -12.85 28.96 -11.46
C GLY A 779 -12.75 27.48 -11.88
N ARG A 780 -13.53 26.59 -11.26
CA ARG A 780 -13.57 25.14 -11.52
C ARG A 780 -15.00 24.58 -11.51
N PRO A 781 -15.92 25.13 -12.31
CA PRO A 781 -17.33 24.76 -12.23
C PRO A 781 -17.56 23.26 -12.47
N GLY A 782 -18.58 22.72 -11.79
CA GLY A 782 -18.97 21.33 -11.86
C GLY A 782 -19.60 20.96 -13.20
N LEU A 783 -19.53 19.67 -13.56
CA LEU A 783 -19.96 19.14 -14.86
C LEU A 783 -21.37 18.49 -14.84
N GLU A 784 -22.07 18.51 -13.69
CA GLU A 784 -23.39 17.88 -13.55
C GLU A 784 -24.48 18.56 -14.39
N ILE A 785 -24.26 19.81 -14.77
CA ILE A 785 -25.12 20.56 -15.68
C ILE A 785 -25.36 19.83 -17.02
N GLN A 786 -24.41 19.01 -17.48
CA GLN A 786 -24.56 18.18 -18.68
C GLN A 786 -25.68 17.13 -18.53
N ASN A 787 -25.83 16.55 -17.32
CA ASN A 787 -26.91 15.61 -17.01
C ASN A 787 -28.25 16.33 -16.85
N VAL A 788 -28.25 17.56 -16.34
CA VAL A 788 -29.46 18.40 -16.23
C VAL A 788 -29.99 18.74 -17.63
N GLN A 789 -29.11 19.15 -18.54
CA GLN A 789 -29.47 19.53 -19.91
C GLN A 789 -29.70 18.34 -20.85
N HIS A 790 -29.33 17.12 -20.43
CA HIS A 790 -29.25 15.93 -21.28
C HIS A 790 -28.42 16.18 -22.55
N LYS A 791 -27.35 16.96 -22.43
CA LYS A 791 -26.50 17.40 -23.54
C LYS A 791 -25.09 17.66 -23.00
N GLY A 792 -24.08 17.06 -23.64
CA GLY A 792 -22.69 17.44 -23.44
C GLY A 792 -22.34 18.71 -24.22
N PHE A 793 -21.35 19.47 -23.76
CA PHE A 793 -20.96 20.74 -24.38
C PHE A 793 -19.47 20.83 -24.77
N SER A 794 -18.81 19.70 -25.02
CA SER A 794 -17.37 19.69 -25.36
C SER A 794 -17.05 20.44 -26.65
N GLY A 795 -17.92 20.39 -27.66
CA GLY A 795 -17.73 21.05 -28.95
C GLY A 795 -17.96 22.56 -28.88
N GLU A 796 -18.95 22.99 -28.11
CA GLU A 796 -19.18 24.40 -27.79
C GLU A 796 -17.95 24.99 -27.05
N MET A 797 -17.39 24.23 -26.10
CA MET A 797 -16.18 24.61 -25.38
C MET A 797 -14.94 24.72 -26.28
N GLU A 798 -14.76 23.79 -27.23
CA GLU A 798 -13.65 23.84 -28.19
C GLU A 798 -13.77 25.07 -29.10
N THR A 799 -14.97 25.32 -29.60
CA THR A 799 -15.26 26.48 -30.46
C THR A 799 -14.99 27.79 -29.73
N ALA A 800 -15.44 27.91 -28.48
CA ALA A 800 -15.21 29.10 -27.66
C ALA A 800 -13.74 29.31 -27.28
N ARG A 801 -13.00 28.21 -27.08
CA ARG A 801 -11.56 28.27 -26.80
C ARG A 801 -10.76 28.79 -27.99
N ASP A 802 -11.09 28.32 -29.20
CA ASP A 802 -10.30 28.58 -30.41
C ASP A 802 -10.63 29.94 -31.09
N ARG A 803 -11.55 30.73 -30.53
CA ARG A 803 -11.90 32.10 -30.99
C ARG A 803 -10.91 33.19 -30.54
N ILE A 804 -9.87 32.83 -29.78
CA ILE A 804 -8.74 33.68 -29.38
C ILE A 804 -7.52 33.22 -30.17
#